data_AF-A0A0S3TVD8-F1
#
_entry.id   AF-A0A0S3TVD8-F1
#
_cell.length_a   1.000
_cell.length_b   1.000
_cell.length_c   1.000
_cell.angle_alpha   90.00
_cell.angle_beta   90.00
_cell.angle_gamma   90.00
#
_symmetry.space_group_name_H-M   'P 1'
#
loop_
_entity.id
_entity.type
_entity.pdbx_description
1 polymer ?
#
loop_
_entity_poly.entity_id
_entity_poly.type
_entity_poly.pdbx_seq_one_letter_code
_entity_poly.pdbx_strand_id
1 'polypeptide(L)'
;MSNIGLLVVGVLATGQTPPATLPEQLKQKPENRLPEINATQTNSIVPVAEITPPEFILQEQNINNIPDEFTKNKYKKILLNISKIKSHNSSVIAAQPEGEKQQKPMNQPDFSQHLENPSATSREDLKISPSLGAGISPHDVKSQVNQQVVKIAEENISSDSNNQMSKVTSVSQLDDVQPQDWAFGALQSLVERYGCIAGYPDSTFLGNRVINRYEFAAGLAACLKKINELIANNTKNTVTEEDLILLQRLEREFQAQLQELQERVANLEAQTEELQTNQFSPTTKLVGQAIFSLQGTNETDVDLFPRDGKPERTAETNLNFANSAQLTLATSFSGKDLLLTSLASGNLNSSAPYVYTNMGRLGFEADTNNNDLVINELSYRFPVSDQIGFVVGTAGVNPVNTFRGINPLEGAGEGAISLFAQRNPILAIGNSTGGVGFDWQISDRISLQGIYSAEIPSFPNDTNLGGIFGGRYITGAQLTLAPTDNIDVGIHYLFSHSPDGLLGNGIGDAQLISPFAPSTAFNTHAVGATATWRINPNLQLGAWGGWTHSDPVNLSGSVETTNWAVFAAFPNLGCPGNLGGILFGQPPKITSSTLPEGYNFPNFSDGGTAGGREDTSVHAEIFYRAQLNNNIVLTPGVFIIFNPDHNAANDPLIVGALRATFRF
;
A
#
# COMPACT_ATOMS: atom_id res chain seq x y z
N MET A 1 -5.20 15.62 -53.07
CA MET A 1 -4.75 14.79 -54.21
C MET A 1 -3.46 14.08 -53.81
N SER A 2 -3.38 12.77 -54.09
CA SER A 2 -2.26 11.82 -53.94
C SER A 2 -1.57 11.71 -52.57
N ASN A 3 -1.84 10.70 -51.73
CA ASN A 3 -1.39 9.30 -51.79
C ASN A 3 0.09 9.10 -52.13
N ILE A 4 0.85 8.54 -51.18
CA ILE A 4 1.64 7.29 -51.30
C ILE A 4 2.14 6.92 -49.89
N GLY A 5 1.80 5.72 -49.43
CA GLY A 5 2.41 5.08 -48.26
C GLY A 5 3.56 4.16 -48.70
N LEU A 6 4.50 3.91 -47.79
CA LEU A 6 5.40 2.75 -47.89
C LEU A 6 5.87 2.33 -46.48
N LEU A 7 5.47 1.12 -46.10
CA LEU A 7 6.05 0.26 -45.06
C LEU A 7 7.36 -0.34 -45.58
N VAL A 8 8.45 -0.35 -44.79
CA VAL A 8 9.46 -1.43 -44.80
C VAL A 8 10.08 -1.60 -43.40
N VAL A 9 10.16 -2.87 -43.01
CA VAL A 9 10.74 -3.47 -41.80
C VAL A 9 12.24 -3.77 -42.00
N GLY A 10 13.05 -3.55 -40.96
CA GLY A 10 14.20 -4.39 -40.56
C GLY A 10 15.56 -4.20 -41.26
N VAL A 11 16.64 -4.07 -40.47
CA VAL A 11 17.70 -5.09 -40.27
C VAL A 11 18.98 -4.46 -39.67
N LEU A 12 19.51 -5.14 -38.65
CA LEU A 12 20.83 -5.02 -38.01
C LEU A 12 21.99 -5.41 -38.94
N ALA A 13 23.11 -4.67 -38.91
CA ALA A 13 24.48 -5.14 -39.22
C ALA A 13 25.50 -4.05 -38.78
N THR A 14 26.21 -4.24 -37.66
CA THR A 14 27.62 -4.70 -37.53
C THR A 14 28.70 -3.78 -38.12
N GLY A 15 29.64 -3.36 -37.25
CA GLY A 15 30.90 -2.71 -37.62
C GLY A 15 31.86 -2.65 -36.44
N GLN A 16 32.86 -3.53 -36.44
CA GLN A 16 33.88 -3.76 -35.41
C GLN A 16 34.95 -2.66 -35.35
N THR A 17 35.56 -2.45 -34.18
CA THR A 17 36.87 -1.79 -34.01
C THR A 17 37.81 -2.68 -33.18
N PRO A 18 39.12 -2.75 -33.50
CA PRO A 18 40.09 -3.66 -32.84
C PRO A 18 40.77 -3.04 -31.59
N PRO A 19 41.44 -3.86 -30.75
CA PRO A 19 41.69 -3.56 -29.34
C PRO A 19 43.06 -2.91 -29.06
N ALA A 20 43.13 -2.10 -28.00
CA ALA A 20 44.36 -1.60 -27.42
C ALA A 20 44.86 -2.52 -26.29
N THR A 21 46.17 -2.73 -26.30
CA THR A 21 46.99 -3.64 -25.49
C THR A 21 47.16 -3.20 -24.03
N LEU A 22 46.99 -4.14 -23.09
CA LEU A 22 47.44 -4.05 -21.69
C LEU A 22 48.84 -4.67 -21.51
N PRO A 23 49.67 -4.18 -20.57
CA PRO A 23 50.82 -4.92 -20.07
C PRO A 23 50.51 -5.69 -18.77
N GLU A 24 50.77 -7.00 -18.88
CA GLU A 24 51.36 -8.02 -18.00
C GLU A 24 51.36 -7.96 -16.44
N GLN A 25 51.25 -9.18 -15.89
CA GLN A 25 50.92 -9.57 -14.52
C GLN A 25 52.09 -9.61 -13.51
N LEU A 26 51.74 -9.61 -12.22
CA LEU A 26 52.48 -10.30 -11.16
C LEU A 26 51.61 -11.41 -10.52
N LYS A 27 52.13 -12.64 -10.55
CA LYS A 27 51.59 -13.87 -9.96
C LYS A 27 51.91 -13.98 -8.46
N GLN A 28 50.99 -14.50 -7.65
CA GLN A 28 51.28 -15.47 -6.59
C GLN A 28 50.05 -16.31 -6.18
N LYS A 29 50.34 -17.46 -5.55
CA LYS A 29 49.65 -18.77 -5.50
C LYS A 29 48.35 -18.86 -4.66
N PRO A 30 47.56 -19.96 -4.82
CA PRO A 30 46.28 -20.18 -4.16
C PRO A 30 46.44 -20.89 -2.80
N GLU A 31 45.59 -20.55 -1.84
CA GLU A 31 45.46 -21.28 -0.58
C GLU A 31 44.03 -21.84 -0.46
N ASN A 32 43.95 -23.17 -0.52
CA ASN A 32 42.78 -23.96 -0.20
C ASN A 32 42.40 -23.76 1.27
N ARG A 33 41.12 -23.51 1.55
CA ARG A 33 40.41 -24.09 2.71
C ARG A 33 38.90 -23.88 2.62
N LEU A 34 38.17 -24.98 2.44
CA LEU A 34 36.76 -25.15 2.78
C LEU A 34 36.61 -25.13 4.31
N PRO A 35 35.47 -24.64 4.83
CA PRO A 35 34.89 -25.24 6.02
C PRO A 35 33.42 -25.64 5.81
N GLU A 36 33.21 -26.93 6.02
CA GLU A 36 32.10 -27.62 6.69
C GLU A 36 30.72 -26.95 6.78
N ILE A 37 29.77 -27.64 6.15
CA ILE A 37 28.33 -27.56 6.30
C ILE A 37 27.96 -28.08 7.71
N ASN A 38 27.35 -27.22 8.53
CA ASN A 38 26.58 -27.66 9.70
C ASN A 38 25.11 -27.36 9.47
N ALA A 39 24.33 -28.44 9.32
CA ALA A 39 22.88 -28.42 9.25
C ALA A 39 22.29 -28.31 10.67
N THR A 40 21.55 -27.23 10.91
CA THR A 40 20.50 -27.20 11.94
C THR A 40 19.28 -26.55 11.31
N GLN A 41 18.33 -27.40 10.89
CA GLN A 41 16.97 -27.02 10.54
C GLN A 41 16.25 -26.57 11.81
N THR A 42 15.73 -25.35 11.81
CA THR A 42 14.59 -24.97 12.67
C THR A 42 13.51 -24.38 11.77
N ASN A 43 12.51 -25.20 11.47
CA ASN A 43 11.23 -24.76 10.92
C ASN A 43 10.51 -23.92 11.96
N SER A 44 10.39 -22.62 11.72
CA SER A 44 9.36 -21.79 12.34
C SER A 44 8.56 -21.10 11.24
N ILE A 45 7.40 -21.68 10.93
CA ILE A 45 6.37 -21.05 10.12
C ILE A 45 5.83 -19.87 10.94
N VAL A 46 6.21 -18.65 10.55
CA VAL A 46 5.64 -17.42 11.10
C VAL A 46 4.43 -17.04 10.24
N PRO A 47 3.24 -16.81 10.83
CA PRO A 47 2.07 -16.39 10.06
C PRO A 47 2.29 -14.99 9.48
N VAL A 48 1.73 -14.78 8.28
CA VAL A 48 1.73 -13.52 7.53
C VAL A 48 1.16 -12.40 8.41
N ALA A 49 2.04 -11.58 8.96
CA ALA A 49 1.71 -10.36 9.68
C ALA A 49 1.56 -9.19 8.69
N GLU A 50 0.68 -8.25 9.04
CA GLU A 50 0.25 -7.08 8.29
C GLU A 50 1.39 -6.33 7.58
N ILE A 51 1.28 -6.23 6.26
CA ILE A 51 1.98 -5.20 5.48
C ILE A 51 1.09 -3.96 5.52
N THR A 52 1.38 -3.04 6.42
CA THR A 52 0.84 -1.68 6.46
C THR A 52 1.88 -0.73 5.84
N PRO A 53 1.47 0.25 5.01
CA PRO A 53 2.36 1.31 4.54
C PRO A 53 2.97 2.08 5.73
N PRO A 54 4.13 2.75 5.56
CA PRO A 54 4.94 3.30 6.66
C PRO A 54 4.32 4.46 7.46
N GLU A 55 3.04 4.77 7.30
CA GLU A 55 2.31 5.77 8.10
C GLU A 55 1.41 5.17 9.19
N PHE A 56 1.40 3.85 9.37
CA PHE A 56 0.50 3.18 10.31
C PHE A 56 1.24 2.16 11.18
N ILE A 57 1.75 2.59 12.35
CA ILE A 57 2.29 1.67 13.38
C ILE A 57 1.62 1.93 14.73
N LEU A 58 0.81 0.97 15.15
CA LEU A 58 0.70 0.50 16.54
C LEU A 58 0.63 -1.03 16.49
N GLN A 59 1.70 -1.73 16.86
CA GLN A 59 1.76 -3.20 16.88
C GLN A 59 1.57 -3.76 18.29
N GLU A 60 0.54 -4.57 18.49
CA GLU A 60 0.49 -5.64 19.48
C GLU A 60 0.94 -6.95 18.82
N GLN A 61 2.18 -7.43 18.99
CA GLN A 61 2.53 -8.87 18.97
C GLN A 61 3.81 -9.14 19.79
N ASN A 62 3.87 -10.31 20.43
CA ASN A 62 4.98 -10.93 21.20
C ASN A 62 5.18 -10.58 22.71
N ILE A 63 4.27 -11.05 23.57
CA ILE A 63 4.43 -11.10 25.04
C ILE A 63 5.47 -12.16 25.50
N ASN A 64 5.91 -13.06 24.61
CA ASN A 64 6.82 -14.15 24.98
C ASN A 64 8.30 -13.79 24.95
N ASN A 65 8.68 -12.64 24.39
CA ASN A 65 10.08 -12.21 24.26
C ASN A 65 10.52 -11.15 25.30
N ILE A 66 9.73 -10.92 26.35
CA ILE A 66 10.10 -9.99 27.42
C ILE A 66 11.06 -10.71 28.39
N PRO A 67 12.31 -10.23 28.55
CA PRO A 67 13.34 -10.92 29.33
C PRO A 67 13.10 -10.84 30.85
N ASP A 68 12.24 -9.93 31.30
CA ASP A 68 11.95 -9.70 32.71
C ASP A 68 10.56 -10.23 33.14
N GLU A 69 10.56 -11.19 34.07
CA GLU A 69 9.39 -11.88 34.58
C GLU A 69 8.44 -10.95 35.36
N PHE A 70 8.99 -9.89 35.97
CA PHE A 70 8.20 -8.86 36.66
C PHE A 70 7.39 -8.02 35.66
N THR A 71 8.02 -7.60 34.56
CA THR A 71 7.38 -6.86 33.48
C THR A 71 6.33 -7.71 32.74
N LYS A 72 6.62 -9.01 32.53
CA LYS A 72 5.67 -9.97 31.95
C LYS A 72 4.42 -10.14 32.82
N ASN A 73 4.58 -10.25 34.15
CA ASN A 73 3.45 -10.37 35.08
C ASN A 73 2.65 -9.06 35.20
N LYS A 74 3.29 -7.89 35.10
CA LYS A 74 2.62 -6.59 35.07
C LYS A 74 1.74 -6.45 33.82
N TYR A 75 2.25 -6.81 32.64
CA TYR A 75 1.50 -6.81 31.39
C TYR A 75 0.34 -7.83 31.39
N LYS A 76 0.58 -9.04 31.92
CA LYS A 76 -0.48 -10.06 32.05
C LYS A 76 -1.61 -9.62 32.98
N LYS A 77 -1.31 -8.88 34.05
CA LYS A 77 -2.31 -8.28 34.95
C LYS A 77 -3.14 -7.19 34.27
N ILE A 78 -2.53 -6.38 33.41
CA ILE A 78 -3.21 -5.33 32.66
C ILE A 78 -4.19 -5.94 31.64
N LEU A 79 -3.76 -6.98 30.92
CA LEU A 79 -4.61 -7.70 29.96
C LEU A 79 -5.79 -8.42 30.63
N LEU A 80 -5.58 -9.03 31.80
CA LEU A 80 -6.65 -9.65 32.60
C LEU A 80 -7.67 -8.64 33.15
N ASN A 81 -7.27 -7.37 33.37
CA ASN A 81 -8.21 -6.32 33.78
C ASN A 81 -9.05 -5.81 32.61
N ILE A 82 -8.48 -5.76 31.40
CA ILE A 82 -9.19 -5.34 30.18
C ILE A 82 -10.26 -6.38 29.79
N SER A 83 -9.99 -7.68 29.95
CA SER A 83 -10.97 -8.73 29.66
C SER A 83 -12.16 -8.73 30.63
N LYS A 84 -11.99 -8.27 31.87
CA LYS A 84 -13.08 -8.14 32.86
C LYS A 84 -14.03 -6.97 32.58
N ILE A 85 -13.59 -5.96 31.82
CA ILE A 85 -14.42 -4.80 31.48
C ILE A 85 -15.44 -5.14 30.36
N LYS A 86 -15.12 -6.11 29.49
CA LYS A 86 -16.02 -6.54 28.40
C LYS A 86 -17.26 -7.33 28.88
N SER A 87 -17.32 -7.80 30.12
CA SER A 87 -18.45 -8.59 30.65
C SER A 87 -19.46 -7.78 31.49
N HIS A 88 -19.46 -6.44 31.43
CA HIS A 88 -20.38 -5.61 32.24
C HIS A 88 -21.31 -4.67 31.47
N ASN A 89 -21.32 -4.67 30.13
CA ASN A 89 -22.15 -3.75 29.35
C ASN A 89 -23.24 -4.43 28.50
N SER A 90 -23.78 -5.57 28.93
CA SER A 90 -24.88 -6.24 28.26
C SER A 90 -26.03 -6.58 29.21
N SER A 91 -26.71 -5.56 29.76
CA SER A 91 -28.05 -5.70 30.35
C SER A 91 -28.70 -4.38 30.82
N VAL A 92 -28.99 -3.44 29.92
CA VAL A 92 -30.03 -2.39 30.10
C VAL A 92 -30.33 -1.89 28.67
N ILE A 93 -31.53 -1.92 28.07
CA ILE A 93 -32.80 -1.27 28.42
C ILE A 93 -33.90 -1.94 27.56
N ALA A 94 -35.06 -2.25 28.17
CA ALA A 94 -36.32 -2.50 27.48
C ALA A 94 -37.42 -1.70 28.19
N ALA A 95 -38.09 -0.79 27.47
CA ALA A 95 -39.50 -0.38 27.69
C ALA A 95 -39.92 0.74 26.71
N GLN A 96 -41.14 0.60 26.20
CA GLN A 96 -41.93 1.51 25.35
C GLN A 96 -43.10 2.12 26.22
N PRO A 97 -44.05 2.94 25.71
CA PRO A 97 -44.11 4.41 25.85
C PRO A 97 -45.37 4.91 26.61
N GLU A 98 -45.55 6.23 26.82
CA GLU A 98 -46.85 6.95 26.80
C GLU A 98 -46.72 8.43 27.22
N GLY A 99 -47.53 9.32 26.60
CA GLY A 99 -48.03 10.55 27.23
C GLY A 99 -47.80 11.89 26.52
N GLU A 100 -48.79 12.35 25.74
CA GLU A 100 -48.94 13.71 25.19
C GLU A 100 -49.07 14.82 26.26
N LYS A 101 -48.68 16.08 25.92
CA LYS A 101 -49.57 17.26 25.95
C LYS A 101 -48.92 18.59 25.48
N GLN A 102 -49.66 19.27 24.58
CA GLN A 102 -49.92 20.72 24.45
C GLN A 102 -48.91 21.70 23.78
N GLN A 103 -49.15 21.98 22.47
CA GLN A 103 -49.65 23.25 21.85
C GLN A 103 -49.25 24.61 22.50
N LYS A 104 -48.93 25.74 21.82
CA LYS A 104 -48.98 26.25 20.42
C LYS A 104 -48.39 27.74 20.43
N PRO A 105 -48.50 28.63 19.41
CA PRO A 105 -47.47 28.95 18.39
C PRO A 105 -47.12 30.47 18.24
N MET A 106 -46.36 30.80 17.17
CA MET A 106 -46.63 31.86 16.16
C MET A 106 -45.55 32.96 15.98
N ASN A 107 -44.82 32.96 14.85
CA ASN A 107 -45.00 33.91 13.72
C ASN A 107 -43.84 33.85 12.70
N GLN A 108 -44.22 33.76 11.42
CA GLN A 108 -43.42 34.01 10.23
C GLN A 108 -44.23 34.98 9.36
N PRO A 109 -43.61 35.93 8.65
CA PRO A 109 -44.23 36.59 7.51
C PRO A 109 -43.81 35.97 6.17
N ASP A 110 -44.77 35.97 5.26
CA ASP A 110 -44.80 35.50 3.87
C ASP A 110 -44.52 36.67 2.90
N PHE A 111 -43.94 36.42 1.72
CA PHE A 111 -44.57 36.71 0.41
C PHE A 111 -43.67 36.39 -0.81
N SER A 112 -44.16 35.40 -1.56
CA SER A 112 -44.15 35.07 -3.02
C SER A 112 -43.39 35.91 -4.08
N GLN A 113 -42.82 35.25 -5.11
CA GLN A 113 -43.38 35.11 -6.49
C GLN A 113 -42.45 34.47 -7.56
N HIS A 114 -43.05 33.60 -8.41
CA HIS A 114 -42.79 33.24 -9.84
C HIS A 114 -41.49 32.46 -10.23
N LEU A 115 -41.47 31.47 -11.14
CA LEU A 115 -42.15 31.27 -12.43
C LEU A 115 -42.44 29.77 -12.80
N GLU A 116 -43.52 29.62 -13.57
CA GLU A 116 -43.86 28.75 -14.73
C GLU A 116 -43.37 27.29 -14.90
N ASN A 117 -44.36 26.42 -15.18
CA ASN A 117 -44.31 25.08 -15.79
C ASN A 117 -44.37 25.21 -17.35
N PRO A 118 -43.98 24.22 -18.19
CA PRO A 118 -44.68 22.91 -18.31
C PRO A 118 -43.71 21.76 -18.74
N SER A 119 -44.01 20.47 -18.94
CA SER A 119 -45.20 19.69 -19.31
C SER A 119 -44.97 18.22 -18.93
N ALA A 120 -46.03 17.50 -18.61
CA ALA A 120 -46.05 16.05 -18.43
C ALA A 120 -46.45 15.32 -19.73
N THR A 121 -45.97 14.08 -19.92
CA THR A 121 -46.66 13.09 -20.76
C THR A 121 -46.56 11.70 -20.13
N SER A 122 -47.67 10.98 -20.26
CA SER A 122 -48.14 9.77 -19.58
C SER A 122 -47.49 8.46 -20.03
N ARG A 123 -47.63 7.41 -19.19
CA ARG A 123 -47.91 5.98 -19.50
C ARG A 123 -47.91 5.17 -18.19
N GLU A 124 -49.07 4.76 -17.68
CA GLU A 124 -49.76 3.46 -17.88
C GLU A 124 -49.08 2.23 -17.23
N ASP A 125 -49.80 1.65 -16.27
CA ASP A 125 -49.53 0.41 -15.53
C ASP A 125 -49.54 -0.84 -16.43
N LEU A 126 -48.63 -1.78 -16.16
CA LEU A 126 -48.76 -3.17 -16.59
C LEU A 126 -48.18 -4.13 -15.53
N LYS A 127 -49.08 -4.87 -14.87
CA LYS A 127 -48.81 -6.06 -14.05
C LYS A 127 -48.44 -7.24 -14.95
N ILE A 128 -47.30 -7.89 -14.67
CA ILE A 128 -47.01 -9.26 -15.13
C ILE A 128 -46.24 -9.99 -14.01
N SER A 129 -46.72 -11.18 -13.63
CA SER A 129 -45.98 -12.19 -12.86
C SER A 129 -45.32 -13.20 -13.81
N PRO A 130 -44.12 -13.70 -13.48
CA PRO A 130 -43.85 -15.16 -13.53
C PRO A 130 -42.97 -15.61 -12.32
N SER A 131 -43.35 -16.64 -11.56
CA SER A 131 -43.04 -18.08 -11.70
C SER A 131 -41.59 -18.52 -11.41
N LEU A 132 -41.46 -19.38 -10.38
CA LEU A 132 -40.47 -20.42 -10.07
C LEU A 132 -39.04 -20.35 -10.66
N GLY A 133 -38.08 -20.32 -9.75
CA GLY A 133 -36.68 -20.71 -9.95
C GLY A 133 -35.91 -20.66 -8.64
N ALA A 134 -35.97 -21.73 -7.83
CA ALA A 134 -35.17 -21.87 -6.62
C ALA A 134 -33.73 -22.26 -7.01
N GLY A 135 -32.83 -21.27 -7.01
CA GLY A 135 -31.38 -21.47 -7.10
C GLY A 135 -30.78 -21.58 -5.70
N ILE A 136 -30.14 -22.70 -5.43
CA ILE A 136 -29.45 -23.02 -4.18
C ILE A 136 -28.15 -22.20 -4.13
N SER A 137 -27.97 -21.44 -3.05
CA SER A 137 -26.73 -20.71 -2.76
C SER A 137 -25.72 -21.65 -2.09
N PRO A 138 -24.42 -21.59 -2.42
CA PRO A 138 -23.40 -22.48 -1.87
C PRO A 138 -22.96 -22.00 -0.48
N HIS A 139 -23.79 -22.25 0.53
CA HIS A 139 -23.39 -22.02 1.91
C HIS A 139 -24.03 -23.02 2.88
N ASP A 140 -23.95 -24.32 2.58
CA ASP A 140 -24.35 -25.39 3.53
C ASP A 140 -23.62 -26.72 3.23
N VAL A 141 -22.28 -26.73 3.26
CA VAL A 141 -21.50 -27.99 3.34
C VAL A 141 -20.25 -27.75 4.16
N LYS A 142 -20.37 -27.65 5.49
CA LYS A 142 -19.24 -27.76 6.44
C LYS A 142 -19.71 -27.91 7.88
N SER A 143 -20.55 -28.90 8.16
CA SER A 143 -20.87 -29.30 9.57
C SER A 143 -21.52 -30.68 9.65
N GLN A 144 -20.93 -31.73 9.07
CA GLN A 144 -21.27 -33.14 9.40
C GLN A 144 -20.10 -34.09 9.09
N VAL A 145 -18.92 -33.88 9.67
CA VAL A 145 -17.87 -34.92 9.78
C VAL A 145 -17.10 -34.71 11.08
N ASN A 146 -17.71 -35.08 12.20
CA ASN A 146 -17.02 -35.46 13.43
C ASN A 146 -18.06 -35.81 14.50
N GLN A 147 -18.50 -37.06 14.52
CA GLN A 147 -19.04 -37.77 15.69
C GLN A 147 -19.61 -39.11 15.22
N GLN A 148 -18.73 -40.11 15.01
CA GLN A 148 -19.08 -41.53 15.07
C GLN A 148 -17.82 -42.39 14.94
N VAL A 149 -16.95 -42.36 15.95
CA VAL A 149 -16.05 -43.48 16.23
C VAL A 149 -15.98 -43.59 17.76
N VAL A 150 -16.09 -44.83 18.27
CA VAL A 150 -15.93 -45.30 19.67
C VAL A 150 -17.25 -45.75 20.34
N LYS A 151 -17.52 -47.07 20.22
CA LYS A 151 -18.11 -48.04 21.18
C LYS A 151 -18.55 -49.25 20.34
N ILE A 152 -17.96 -50.45 20.45
CA ILE A 152 -18.19 -51.57 21.41
C ILE A 152 -16.99 -52.53 21.17
N ALA A 153 -16.11 -52.80 22.15
CA ALA A 153 -16.14 -53.79 23.23
C ALA A 153 -15.87 -55.26 22.82
N GLU A 154 -15.04 -55.90 23.65
CA GLU A 154 -14.35 -57.19 23.55
C GLU A 154 -15.28 -58.42 23.47
N GLU A 155 -14.81 -59.49 22.82
CA GLU A 155 -15.04 -60.87 23.30
C GLU A 155 -13.97 -61.88 22.82
N ASN A 156 -13.30 -62.47 23.81
CA ASN A 156 -12.85 -63.86 23.96
C ASN A 156 -11.95 -64.56 22.93
N ILE A 157 -10.70 -64.74 23.38
CA ILE A 157 -9.75 -65.76 22.98
C ILE A 157 -10.08 -67.06 23.74
N SER A 158 -10.27 -68.18 23.03
CA SER A 158 -9.99 -69.51 23.58
C SER A 158 -9.58 -70.55 22.51
N SER A 159 -8.58 -71.35 22.92
CA SER A 159 -8.20 -72.71 22.51
C SER A 159 -7.52 -72.98 21.15
N ASP A 160 -6.22 -73.24 21.26
CA ASP A 160 -5.55 -74.53 21.01
C ASP A 160 -5.44 -75.11 19.58
N SER A 161 -4.21 -75.00 19.06
CA SER A 161 -3.33 -76.08 18.59
C SER A 161 -3.88 -77.26 17.76
N ASN A 162 -3.28 -77.36 16.55
CA ASN A 162 -2.98 -78.55 15.75
C ASN A 162 -3.94 -79.02 14.64
N ASN A 163 -3.60 -78.54 13.43
CA ASN A 163 -3.39 -79.31 12.20
C ASN A 163 -4.57 -80.11 11.63
N GLN A 164 -5.36 -79.51 10.72
CA GLN A 164 -5.93 -80.19 9.54
C GLN A 164 -6.15 -79.19 8.38
N MET A 165 -5.41 -79.38 7.28
CA MET A 165 -5.59 -78.89 5.90
C MET A 165 -6.33 -77.54 5.69
N SER A 166 -5.59 -76.52 5.25
CA SER A 166 -6.15 -75.34 4.56
C SER A 166 -7.04 -75.82 3.41
N LYS A 167 -8.35 -75.73 3.62
CA LYS A 167 -9.36 -76.04 2.62
C LYS A 167 -9.36 -74.87 1.64
N VAL A 168 -8.77 -75.07 0.47
CA VAL A 168 -8.87 -74.13 -0.64
C VAL A 168 -10.30 -74.23 -1.15
N THR A 169 -11.12 -73.22 -0.87
CA THR A 169 -12.41 -73.00 -1.51
C THR A 169 -12.14 -72.78 -3.00
N SER A 170 -12.57 -73.69 -3.87
CA SER A 170 -12.49 -73.46 -5.33
C SER A 170 -13.37 -72.25 -5.65
N VAL A 171 -13.01 -71.47 -6.66
CA VAL A 171 -13.75 -70.25 -7.07
C VAL A 171 -15.20 -70.56 -7.44
N SER A 172 -15.50 -71.81 -7.78
CA SER A 172 -16.85 -72.35 -7.95
C SER A 172 -17.72 -72.35 -6.68
N GLN A 173 -17.16 -72.05 -5.50
CA GLN A 173 -17.81 -72.02 -4.19
C GLN A 173 -18.01 -70.58 -3.68
N LEU A 174 -17.65 -69.56 -4.46
CA LEU A 174 -17.91 -68.16 -4.12
C LEU A 174 -19.31 -67.77 -4.59
N ASP A 175 -20.14 -67.27 -3.66
CA ASP A 175 -21.55 -66.99 -3.93
C ASP A 175 -21.77 -65.77 -4.84
N ASP A 176 -20.77 -64.88 -4.95
CA ASP A 176 -20.86 -63.59 -5.64
C ASP A 176 -20.08 -63.52 -6.96
N VAL A 177 -19.51 -64.64 -7.44
CA VAL A 177 -18.78 -64.72 -8.70
C VAL A 177 -19.32 -65.86 -9.55
N GLN A 178 -20.02 -65.54 -10.65
CA GLN A 178 -20.59 -66.55 -11.53
C GLN A 178 -19.60 -67.01 -12.62
N PRO A 179 -19.74 -68.24 -13.17
CA PRO A 179 -18.87 -68.74 -14.23
C PRO A 179 -18.82 -67.89 -15.50
N GLN A 180 -19.82 -67.01 -15.74
CA GLN A 180 -19.83 -66.07 -16.86
C GLN A 180 -19.17 -64.72 -16.55
N ASP A 181 -18.82 -64.43 -15.29
CA ASP A 181 -18.20 -63.16 -14.91
C ASP A 181 -16.75 -63.10 -15.39
N TRP A 182 -16.33 -61.93 -15.90
CA TRP A 182 -14.96 -61.72 -16.37
C TRP A 182 -13.92 -61.98 -15.27
N ALA A 183 -14.29 -61.74 -14.01
CA ALA A 183 -13.44 -61.94 -12.84
C ALA A 183 -13.27 -63.42 -12.45
N PHE A 184 -14.19 -64.31 -12.86
CA PHE A 184 -14.17 -65.72 -12.51
C PHE A 184 -12.88 -66.39 -12.99
N GLY A 185 -12.48 -66.16 -14.25
CA GLY A 185 -11.26 -66.76 -14.80
C GLY A 185 -9.98 -66.25 -14.13
N ALA A 186 -9.91 -64.97 -13.78
CA ALA A 186 -8.76 -64.37 -13.11
C ALA A 186 -8.64 -64.86 -11.66
N LEU A 187 -9.76 -64.92 -10.95
CA LEU A 187 -9.80 -65.45 -9.59
C LEU A 187 -9.51 -66.94 -9.57
N GLN A 188 -10.08 -67.72 -10.50
CA GLN A 188 -9.82 -69.15 -10.61
C GLN A 188 -8.32 -69.44 -10.75
N SER A 189 -7.62 -68.67 -11.58
CA SER A 189 -6.16 -68.79 -11.71
C SER A 189 -5.42 -68.45 -10.40
N LEU A 190 -5.80 -67.35 -9.72
CA LEU A 190 -5.16 -66.90 -8.48
C LEU A 190 -5.39 -67.86 -7.29
N VAL A 191 -6.58 -68.43 -7.18
CA VAL A 191 -6.95 -69.33 -6.08
C VAL A 191 -6.46 -70.75 -6.34
N GLU A 192 -6.70 -71.30 -7.54
CA GLU A 192 -6.39 -72.71 -7.81
C GLU A 192 -4.92 -72.94 -8.15
N ARG A 193 -4.23 -71.96 -8.76
CA ARG A 193 -2.80 -72.09 -9.13
C ARG A 193 -1.85 -71.57 -8.07
N TYR A 194 -2.21 -70.49 -7.37
CA TYR A 194 -1.31 -69.81 -6.42
C TYR A 194 -1.83 -69.80 -4.98
N GLY A 195 -3.08 -70.19 -4.71
CA GLY A 195 -3.62 -70.31 -3.34
C GLY A 195 -3.64 -69.01 -2.54
N CYS A 196 -3.63 -67.85 -3.20
CA CYS A 196 -3.32 -66.57 -2.57
C CYS A 196 -4.54 -65.78 -2.08
N ILE A 197 -5.72 -66.09 -2.58
CA ILE A 197 -6.96 -65.37 -2.29
C ILE A 197 -8.00 -66.45 -2.00
N ALA A 198 -8.47 -66.59 -0.76
CA ALA A 198 -9.45 -67.62 -0.40
C ALA A 198 -10.90 -67.12 -0.40
N GLY A 199 -11.14 -65.89 -0.91
CA GLY A 199 -12.35 -65.14 -0.57
C GLY A 199 -12.35 -64.71 0.90
N TYR A 200 -13.39 -64.00 1.30
CA TYR A 200 -13.66 -63.72 2.71
C TYR A 200 -14.20 -65.00 3.39
N PRO A 201 -14.13 -65.11 4.73
CA PRO A 201 -14.58 -66.30 5.47
C PRO A 201 -16.06 -66.68 5.24
N ASP A 202 -16.85 -65.77 4.70
CA ASP A 202 -18.27 -65.94 4.36
C ASP A 202 -18.49 -66.50 2.93
N SER A 203 -17.44 -66.96 2.25
CA SER A 203 -17.49 -67.48 0.87
C SER A 203 -17.89 -66.45 -0.19
N THR A 204 -17.57 -65.17 0.03
CA THR A 204 -17.72 -64.11 -0.98
C THR A 204 -16.38 -63.46 -1.35
N PHE A 205 -16.29 -62.82 -2.50
CA PHE A 205 -15.14 -62.01 -2.94
C PHE A 205 -15.35 -60.51 -2.73
N LEU A 206 -16.59 -60.07 -2.58
CA LEU A 206 -17.02 -58.67 -2.42
C LEU A 206 -16.53 -57.75 -3.53
N GLY A 207 -16.51 -58.23 -4.78
CA GLY A 207 -15.99 -57.50 -5.95
C GLY A 207 -16.75 -56.22 -6.30
N ASN A 208 -17.96 -56.03 -5.76
CA ASN A 208 -18.81 -54.86 -6.01
C ASN A 208 -18.58 -53.70 -5.03
N ARG A 209 -17.59 -53.81 -4.13
CA ARG A 209 -17.24 -52.77 -3.15
C ARG A 209 -15.90 -52.12 -3.48
N VAL A 210 -15.82 -50.81 -3.26
CA VAL A 210 -14.57 -50.05 -3.34
C VAL A 210 -13.68 -50.38 -2.14
N ILE A 211 -12.45 -50.84 -2.41
CA ILE A 211 -11.42 -51.09 -1.40
C ILE A 211 -10.54 -49.85 -1.23
N ASN A 212 -10.04 -49.61 -0.02
CA ASN A 212 -9.08 -48.52 0.22
C ASN A 212 -7.63 -48.98 -0.08
N ARG A 213 -6.70 -48.02 -0.24
CA ARG A 213 -5.30 -48.30 -0.62
C ARG A 213 -4.59 -49.25 0.36
N TYR A 214 -4.96 -49.21 1.64
CA TYR A 214 -4.34 -50.05 2.68
C TYR A 214 -4.86 -51.50 2.63
N GLU A 215 -6.16 -51.69 2.39
CA GLU A 215 -6.75 -53.02 2.21
C GLU A 215 -6.18 -53.71 0.96
N PHE A 216 -6.03 -52.98 -0.15
CA PHE A 216 -5.38 -53.50 -1.35
C PHE A 216 -3.92 -53.91 -1.10
N ALA A 217 -3.15 -53.06 -0.43
CA ALA A 217 -1.75 -53.34 -0.12
C ALA A 217 -1.59 -54.56 0.81
N ALA A 218 -2.47 -54.72 1.79
CA ALA A 218 -2.47 -55.87 2.69
C ALA A 218 -2.79 -57.19 1.95
N GLY A 219 -3.79 -57.18 1.05
CA GLY A 219 -4.13 -58.33 0.21
C GLY A 219 -2.99 -58.73 -0.74
N LEU A 220 -2.35 -57.74 -1.37
CA LEU A 220 -1.20 -57.97 -2.25
C LEU A 220 0.00 -58.54 -1.48
N ALA A 221 0.30 -58.02 -0.28
CA ALA A 221 1.40 -58.50 0.55
C ALA A 221 1.19 -59.96 1.02
N ALA A 222 -0.05 -60.32 1.37
CA ALA A 222 -0.40 -61.70 1.74
C ALA A 222 -0.23 -62.67 0.55
N CYS A 223 -0.69 -62.25 -0.64
CA CYS A 223 -0.51 -62.99 -1.89
C CYS A 223 0.97 -63.21 -2.22
N LEU A 224 1.78 -62.14 -2.20
CA LEU A 224 3.22 -62.23 -2.45
C LEU A 224 3.93 -63.13 -1.44
N LYS A 225 3.54 -63.10 -0.16
CA LYS A 225 4.08 -64.00 0.86
C LYS A 225 3.76 -65.47 0.55
N LYS A 226 2.53 -65.77 0.10
CA LYS A 226 2.12 -67.14 -0.25
C LYS A 226 2.81 -67.65 -1.50
N ILE A 227 3.00 -66.79 -2.50
CA ILE A 227 3.80 -67.09 -3.70
C ILE A 227 5.25 -67.39 -3.29
N ASN A 228 5.85 -66.58 -2.41
CA ASN A 228 7.20 -66.84 -1.92
C ASN A 228 7.31 -68.16 -1.12
N GLU A 229 6.29 -68.52 -0.33
CA GLU A 229 6.22 -69.82 0.36
C GLU A 229 6.06 -70.99 -0.62
N LEU A 230 5.27 -70.83 -1.68
CA LEU A 230 5.11 -71.86 -2.73
C LEU A 230 6.38 -72.00 -3.55
N ILE A 231 7.08 -70.91 -3.88
CA ILE A 231 8.38 -70.93 -4.55
C ILE A 231 9.44 -71.61 -3.66
N ALA A 232 9.43 -71.34 -2.35
CA ALA A 232 10.35 -71.98 -1.41
C ALA A 232 10.07 -73.48 -1.22
N ASN A 233 8.82 -73.93 -1.36
CA ASN A 233 8.40 -75.31 -1.12
C ASN A 233 8.23 -76.18 -2.39
N ASN A 234 8.08 -75.59 -3.58
CA ASN A 234 8.02 -76.32 -4.86
C ASN A 234 9.42 -76.53 -5.46
N THR A 235 10.15 -77.53 -4.96
CA THR A 235 11.42 -77.97 -5.55
C THR A 235 11.26 -78.96 -6.72
N LYS A 236 10.05 -79.21 -7.21
CA LYS A 236 9.79 -80.14 -8.34
C LYS A 236 8.62 -79.72 -9.23
N ASN A 237 8.83 -78.68 -10.01
CA ASN A 237 8.58 -78.64 -11.47
C ASN A 237 8.69 -77.19 -11.96
N THR A 238 9.88 -76.91 -12.49
CA THR A 238 10.16 -75.98 -13.58
C THR A 238 9.27 -74.74 -13.66
N VAL A 239 9.77 -73.66 -13.06
CA VAL A 239 9.79 -72.38 -13.78
C VAL A 239 10.33 -72.69 -15.18
N THR A 240 9.46 -72.72 -16.19
CA THR A 240 9.91 -72.86 -17.58
C THR A 240 10.70 -71.60 -17.93
N GLU A 241 11.75 -71.72 -18.75
CA GLU A 241 12.50 -70.55 -19.23
C GLU A 241 11.57 -69.48 -19.81
N GLU A 242 10.45 -69.90 -20.41
CA GLU A 242 9.41 -69.03 -20.97
C GLU A 242 8.73 -68.12 -19.94
N ASP A 243 8.45 -68.60 -18.73
CA ASP A 243 7.83 -67.80 -17.66
C ASP A 243 8.82 -66.81 -17.03
N LEU A 244 10.11 -67.19 -16.94
CA LEU A 244 11.20 -66.26 -16.56
C LEU A 244 11.40 -65.18 -17.62
N ILE A 245 11.30 -65.55 -18.90
CA ILE A 245 11.37 -64.58 -20.01
C ILE A 245 10.16 -63.64 -19.96
N LEU A 246 8.96 -64.14 -19.62
CA LEU A 246 7.76 -63.32 -19.52
C LEU A 246 7.82 -62.36 -18.32
N LEU A 247 8.30 -62.80 -17.15
CA LEU A 247 8.52 -61.92 -16.00
C LEU A 247 9.64 -60.91 -16.24
N GLN A 248 10.76 -61.31 -16.85
CA GLN A 248 11.81 -60.37 -17.27
C GLN A 248 11.30 -59.36 -18.31
N ARG A 249 10.35 -59.77 -19.16
CA ARG A 249 9.72 -58.90 -20.15
C ARG A 249 8.75 -57.93 -19.49
N LEU A 250 7.90 -58.40 -18.57
CA LEU A 250 7.03 -57.53 -17.78
C LEU A 250 7.84 -56.57 -16.90
N GLU A 251 8.90 -57.04 -16.23
CA GLU A 251 9.78 -56.20 -15.42
C GLU A 251 10.44 -55.13 -16.29
N ARG A 252 10.90 -55.48 -17.49
CA ARG A 252 11.45 -54.52 -18.47
C ARG A 252 10.41 -53.54 -19.01
N GLU A 253 9.17 -53.99 -19.24
CA GLU A 253 8.06 -53.16 -19.72
C GLU A 253 7.52 -52.23 -18.62
N PHE A 254 7.40 -52.70 -17.37
CA PHE A 254 6.99 -51.90 -16.21
C PHE A 254 8.09 -50.96 -15.72
N GLN A 255 9.36 -51.34 -15.80
CA GLN A 255 10.47 -50.47 -15.46
C GLN A 255 10.50 -49.24 -16.39
N ALA A 256 10.26 -49.44 -17.69
CA ALA A 256 10.12 -48.34 -18.64
C ALA A 256 8.91 -47.44 -18.32
N GLN A 257 7.75 -48.03 -17.98
CA GLN A 257 6.55 -47.25 -17.63
C GLN A 257 6.67 -46.52 -16.28
N LEU A 258 7.33 -47.12 -15.29
CA LEU A 258 7.61 -46.49 -14.00
C LEU A 258 8.57 -45.31 -14.16
N GLN A 259 9.57 -45.46 -15.01
CA GLN A 259 10.50 -44.38 -15.32
C GLN A 259 9.79 -43.22 -16.03
N GLU A 260 8.90 -43.51 -16.98
CA GLU A 260 8.05 -42.48 -17.60
C GLU A 260 7.14 -41.78 -16.58
N LEU A 261 6.55 -42.54 -15.65
CA LEU A 261 5.69 -41.97 -14.61
C LEU A 261 6.49 -41.12 -13.60
N GLN A 262 7.70 -41.54 -13.24
CA GLN A 262 8.62 -40.75 -12.44
C GLN A 262 9.04 -39.46 -13.17
N GLU A 263 9.32 -39.52 -14.47
CA GLU A 263 9.61 -38.34 -15.29
C GLU A 263 8.41 -37.39 -15.36
N ARG A 264 7.19 -37.92 -15.51
CA ARG A 264 5.97 -37.10 -15.47
C ARG A 264 5.74 -36.46 -14.11
N VAL A 265 5.97 -37.19 -13.02
CA VAL A 265 5.87 -36.64 -11.66
C VAL A 265 6.93 -35.57 -11.44
N ALA A 266 8.19 -35.82 -11.81
CA ALA A 266 9.26 -34.84 -11.71
C ALA A 266 8.99 -33.59 -12.56
N ASN A 267 8.42 -33.74 -13.77
CA ASN A 267 8.03 -32.61 -14.61
C ASN A 267 6.83 -31.85 -14.01
N LEU A 268 5.85 -32.54 -13.45
CA LEU A 268 4.72 -31.90 -12.76
C LEU A 268 5.16 -31.19 -11.48
N GLU A 269 6.09 -31.75 -10.73
CA GLU A 269 6.70 -31.12 -9.56
C GLU A 269 7.51 -29.88 -9.98
N ALA A 270 8.33 -29.98 -11.03
CA ALA A 270 9.04 -28.84 -11.59
C ALA A 270 8.10 -27.75 -12.11
N GLN A 271 7.01 -28.11 -12.80
CA GLN A 271 5.97 -27.15 -13.22
C GLN A 271 5.22 -26.56 -12.03
N THR A 272 4.97 -27.34 -10.97
CA THR A 272 4.30 -26.84 -9.77
C THR A 272 5.22 -25.90 -8.99
N GLU A 273 6.52 -26.19 -8.91
CA GLU A 273 7.53 -25.34 -8.29
C GLU A 273 7.76 -24.07 -9.14
N GLU A 274 7.79 -24.18 -10.46
CA GLU A 274 7.81 -23.04 -11.38
C GLU A 274 6.54 -22.19 -11.23
N LEU A 275 5.35 -22.79 -11.15
CA LEU A 275 4.08 -22.09 -10.96
C LEU A 275 3.93 -21.50 -9.54
N GLN A 276 4.53 -22.10 -8.51
CA GLN A 276 4.58 -21.55 -7.15
C GLN A 276 5.58 -20.39 -7.06
N THR A 277 6.72 -20.52 -7.72
CA THR A 277 7.75 -19.47 -7.77
C THR A 277 7.31 -18.29 -8.64
N ASN A 278 6.52 -18.57 -9.69
CA ASN A 278 5.91 -17.57 -10.58
C ASN A 278 4.42 -17.32 -10.27
N GLN A 279 3.96 -17.67 -9.05
CA GLN A 279 2.59 -17.38 -8.65
C GLN A 279 2.48 -15.87 -8.43
N PHE A 280 2.22 -15.14 -9.51
CA PHE A 280 1.69 -13.80 -9.47
C PHE A 280 0.44 -13.84 -8.59
N SER A 281 0.60 -13.46 -7.33
CA SER A 281 -0.51 -13.07 -6.48
C SER A 281 -0.52 -11.55 -6.50
N PRO A 282 -1.11 -10.88 -7.51
CA PRO A 282 -1.37 -9.47 -7.44
C PRO A 282 -2.38 -9.27 -6.32
N THR A 283 -1.88 -9.16 -5.08
CA THR A 283 -2.71 -8.84 -3.94
C THR A 283 -2.97 -7.34 -4.04
N THR A 284 -3.96 -6.97 -4.84
CA THR A 284 -4.42 -5.59 -4.92
C THR A 284 -5.33 -5.33 -3.75
N LYS A 285 -4.92 -4.41 -2.87
CA LYS A 285 -5.77 -3.86 -1.82
C LYS A 285 -6.28 -2.50 -2.26
N LEU A 286 -7.57 -2.24 -2.07
CA LEU A 286 -8.14 -0.91 -2.20
C LEU A 286 -8.03 -0.19 -0.86
N VAL A 287 -7.52 1.04 -0.87
CA VAL A 287 -7.51 1.96 0.26
C VAL A 287 -8.20 3.24 -0.16
N GLY A 288 -9.23 3.65 0.58
CA GLY A 288 -10.00 4.86 0.29
C GLY A 288 -9.83 5.92 1.38
N GLN A 289 -9.77 7.19 0.96
CA GLN A 289 -9.91 8.36 1.82
C GLN A 289 -10.95 9.31 1.23
N ALA A 290 -11.92 9.74 2.02
CA ALA A 290 -12.84 10.81 1.65
C ALA A 290 -12.80 11.92 2.70
N ILE A 291 -12.55 13.14 2.26
CA ILE A 291 -12.50 14.35 3.08
C ILE A 291 -13.71 15.21 2.72
N PHE A 292 -14.43 15.64 3.73
CA PHE A 292 -15.44 16.70 3.63
C PHE A 292 -14.99 17.85 4.51
N SER A 293 -15.10 19.08 4.01
CA SER A 293 -14.71 20.26 4.76
C SER A 293 -15.77 21.34 4.73
N LEU A 294 -16.01 21.94 5.89
CA LEU A 294 -16.71 23.22 6.03
C LEU A 294 -15.69 24.26 6.44
N GLN A 295 -15.55 25.32 5.66
CA GLN A 295 -14.45 26.28 5.83
C GLN A 295 -14.87 27.70 5.45
N GLY A 296 -14.20 28.68 6.03
CA GLY A 296 -14.45 30.09 5.74
C GLY A 296 -13.30 30.99 6.19
N THR A 297 -13.33 32.21 5.71
CA THR A 297 -12.35 33.26 6.00
C THR A 297 -13.03 34.52 6.54
N ASN A 298 -12.29 35.47 7.09
CA ASN A 298 -12.83 36.82 7.30
C ASN A 298 -12.74 37.67 6.03
N GLU A 299 -13.57 38.71 5.95
CA GLU A 299 -13.38 39.82 5.01
C GLU A 299 -12.28 40.71 5.58
N THR A 300 -11.26 40.98 4.78
CA THR A 300 -10.06 41.77 5.15
C THR A 300 -9.77 42.75 4.04
N ASP A 301 -9.36 43.95 4.41
CA ASP A 301 -8.86 44.89 3.41
C ASP A 301 -7.41 44.51 3.03
N VAL A 302 -7.15 44.50 1.72
CA VAL A 302 -5.90 44.05 1.12
C VAL A 302 -5.31 45.18 0.27
N ASP A 303 -4.15 45.64 0.69
CA ASP A 303 -3.19 46.46 -0.04
C ASP A 303 -2.24 45.53 -0.82
N LEU A 304 -2.48 45.45 -2.13
CA LEU A 304 -1.66 44.66 -3.05
C LEU A 304 -0.36 45.38 -3.43
N PHE A 305 -0.36 46.71 -3.34
CA PHE A 305 0.72 47.56 -3.80
C PHE A 305 1.04 48.59 -2.71
N PRO A 306 1.96 48.30 -1.77
CA PRO A 306 2.23 49.13 -0.59
C PRO A 306 2.98 50.44 -0.94
N ARG A 307 2.37 51.28 -1.79
CA ARG A 307 2.89 52.58 -2.24
C ARG A 307 2.41 53.70 -1.33
N ASP A 308 1.15 53.61 -0.92
CA ASP A 308 0.49 54.64 -0.11
C ASP A 308 -0.23 54.08 1.13
N GLY A 309 -0.14 52.76 1.36
CA GLY A 309 -0.75 52.09 2.50
C GLY A 309 -2.29 52.06 2.45
N LYS A 310 -2.87 52.20 1.25
CA LYS A 310 -4.32 52.17 1.07
C LYS A 310 -4.73 50.85 0.40
N PRO A 311 -5.65 50.09 1.02
CA PRO A 311 -6.18 48.88 0.40
C PRO A 311 -6.83 49.14 -0.97
N GLU A 312 -6.49 48.32 -1.96
CA GLU A 312 -7.13 48.35 -3.29
C GLU A 312 -8.14 47.21 -3.50
N ARG A 313 -8.12 46.21 -2.63
CA ARG A 313 -9.01 45.05 -2.68
C ARG A 313 -9.60 44.81 -1.30
N THR A 314 -10.74 44.15 -1.28
CA THR A 314 -11.31 43.55 -0.07
C THR A 314 -11.47 42.07 -0.35
N ALA A 315 -11.00 41.23 0.58
CA ALA A 315 -11.12 39.80 0.50
C ALA A 315 -12.59 39.38 0.51
N GLU A 316 -12.94 38.43 -0.34
CA GLU A 316 -14.27 37.85 -0.37
C GLU A 316 -14.34 36.69 0.64
N THR A 317 -15.27 36.77 1.60
CA THR A 317 -15.60 35.63 2.44
C THR A 317 -16.72 34.83 1.82
N ASN A 318 -16.57 33.50 1.80
CA ASN A 318 -17.67 32.60 1.55
C ASN A 318 -17.52 31.39 2.45
N LEU A 319 -18.59 31.01 3.14
CA LEU A 319 -18.67 29.72 3.79
C LEU A 319 -18.80 28.65 2.70
N ASN A 320 -17.76 27.84 2.53
CA ASN A 320 -17.69 26.81 1.51
C ASN A 320 -17.81 25.42 2.16
N PHE A 321 -18.62 24.56 1.53
CA PHE A 321 -18.62 23.13 1.79
C PHE A 321 -18.04 22.40 0.58
N ALA A 322 -16.94 21.67 0.79
CA ALA A 322 -16.22 20.99 -0.26
C ALA A 322 -15.94 19.52 0.09
N ASN A 323 -15.60 18.74 -0.93
CA ASN A 323 -15.25 17.34 -0.82
C ASN A 323 -13.99 17.01 -1.63
N SER A 324 -13.28 15.99 -1.17
CA SER A 324 -12.16 15.37 -1.88
C SER A 324 -12.16 13.88 -1.57
N ALA A 325 -12.13 13.04 -2.59
CA ALA A 325 -12.07 11.59 -2.47
C ALA A 325 -10.84 11.07 -3.21
N GLN A 326 -10.12 10.16 -2.57
CA GLN A 326 -8.97 9.47 -3.11
C GLN A 326 -9.16 7.97 -2.94
N LEU A 327 -9.02 7.22 -4.03
CA LEU A 327 -9.07 5.77 -4.06
C LEU A 327 -7.74 5.24 -4.59
N THR A 328 -7.01 4.51 -3.77
CA THR A 328 -5.69 3.98 -4.10
C THR A 328 -5.73 2.47 -4.19
N LEU A 329 -5.36 1.94 -5.36
CA LEU A 329 -5.12 0.52 -5.60
C LEU A 329 -3.65 0.23 -5.31
N ALA A 330 -3.40 -0.46 -4.21
CA ALA A 330 -2.08 -0.91 -3.78
C ALA A 330 -1.86 -2.36 -4.23
N THR A 331 -1.10 -2.56 -5.30
CA THR A 331 -0.83 -3.88 -5.90
C THR A 331 0.60 -4.31 -5.63
N SER A 332 0.82 -5.54 -5.18
CA SER A 332 2.14 -6.13 -5.01
C SER A 332 2.28 -7.35 -5.93
N PHE A 333 3.38 -7.46 -6.69
CA PHE A 333 3.61 -8.60 -7.59
C PHE A 333 4.55 -9.66 -6.99
N SER A 334 5.46 -9.25 -6.10
CA SER A 334 6.48 -10.08 -5.43
C SER A 334 6.26 -10.21 -3.91
N GLY A 335 5.32 -9.45 -3.34
CA GLY A 335 5.11 -9.34 -1.90
C GLY A 335 6.03 -8.32 -1.21
N LYS A 336 7.06 -7.81 -1.90
CA LYS A 336 7.98 -6.77 -1.39
C LYS A 336 7.92 -5.45 -2.15
N ASP A 337 7.33 -5.46 -3.33
CA ASP A 337 7.11 -4.33 -4.22
C ASP A 337 5.68 -3.79 -4.08
N LEU A 338 5.47 -2.55 -4.53
CA LEU A 338 4.20 -1.84 -4.42
C LEU A 338 3.98 -0.93 -5.63
N LEU A 339 3.01 -1.27 -6.47
CA LEU A 339 2.42 -0.40 -7.47
C LEU A 339 1.23 0.33 -6.85
N LEU A 340 1.32 1.65 -6.81
CA LEU A 340 0.25 2.55 -6.36
C LEU A 340 -0.41 3.20 -7.58
N THR A 341 -1.70 2.93 -7.74
CA THR A 341 -2.56 3.64 -8.71
C THR A 341 -3.63 4.36 -7.92
N SER A 342 -3.52 5.69 -7.82
CA SER A 342 -4.45 6.52 -7.05
C SER A 342 -5.31 7.39 -7.96
N LEU A 343 -6.62 7.25 -7.80
CA LEU A 343 -7.64 8.07 -8.42
C LEU A 343 -8.11 9.12 -7.42
N ALA A 344 -8.15 10.39 -7.83
CA ALA A 344 -8.65 11.48 -7.01
C ALA A 344 -9.78 12.20 -7.72
N SER A 345 -10.72 12.72 -6.93
CA SER A 345 -11.82 13.59 -7.37
C SER A 345 -12.16 14.56 -6.25
N GLY A 346 -12.23 15.85 -6.53
CA GLY A 346 -12.59 16.85 -5.53
C GLY A 346 -12.96 18.20 -6.14
N ASN A 347 -13.59 19.03 -5.34
CA ASN A 347 -13.98 20.41 -5.68
C ASN A 347 -13.47 21.42 -4.65
N LEU A 348 -12.47 21.02 -3.86
CA LEU A 348 -11.88 21.89 -2.85
C LEU A 348 -10.83 22.78 -3.49
N ASN A 349 -11.30 23.92 -3.98
CA ASN A 349 -10.48 24.94 -4.62
C ASN A 349 -9.71 25.76 -3.60
N SER A 350 -8.60 26.37 -4.06
CA SER A 350 -7.84 27.29 -3.24
C SER A 350 -8.66 28.55 -2.93
N SER A 351 -8.63 29.00 -1.68
CA SER A 351 -9.19 30.30 -1.28
C SER A 351 -8.34 31.48 -1.78
N ALA A 352 -7.11 31.24 -2.22
CA ALA A 352 -6.12 32.26 -2.54
C ALA A 352 -6.59 33.34 -3.53
N PRO A 353 -7.36 33.05 -4.60
CA PRO A 353 -7.87 34.08 -5.50
C PRO A 353 -8.87 35.04 -4.85
N TYR A 354 -9.61 34.58 -3.84
CA TYR A 354 -10.66 35.35 -3.15
C TYR A 354 -10.12 36.21 -2.01
N VAL A 355 -9.08 35.71 -1.34
CA VAL A 355 -8.39 36.42 -0.25
C VAL A 355 -7.08 37.08 -0.70
N TYR A 356 -6.78 37.01 -2.00
CA TYR A 356 -5.62 37.60 -2.67
C TYR A 356 -4.23 37.15 -2.18
N THR A 357 -4.16 36.14 -1.31
CA THR A 357 -2.91 35.57 -0.80
C THR A 357 -2.94 34.04 -0.80
N ASN A 358 -1.83 33.40 -1.13
CA ASN A 358 -1.68 31.94 -1.05
C ASN A 358 -1.29 31.45 0.36
N MET A 359 -1.08 32.35 1.32
CA MET A 359 -0.73 32.00 2.69
C MET A 359 -1.92 31.34 3.42
N GLY A 360 -3.15 31.64 2.98
CA GLY A 360 -4.42 31.14 3.52
C GLY A 360 -4.80 29.69 3.16
N ARG A 361 -3.91 28.94 2.48
CA ARG A 361 -4.25 27.67 1.86
C ARG A 361 -4.37 26.51 2.84
N LEU A 362 -5.31 25.61 2.54
CA LEU A 362 -5.53 24.39 3.30
C LEU A 362 -4.67 23.25 2.76
N GLY A 363 -4.19 22.38 3.64
CA GLY A 363 -3.28 21.29 3.30
C GLY A 363 -3.95 20.07 2.67
N PHE A 364 -5.23 20.17 2.33
CA PHE A 364 -6.04 19.12 1.72
C PHE A 364 -6.85 19.64 0.54
N GLU A 365 -6.46 20.78 -0.02
CA GLU A 365 -6.99 21.29 -1.29
C GLU A 365 -6.82 20.26 -2.40
N ALA A 366 -7.89 20.04 -3.16
CA ALA A 366 -7.97 19.06 -4.22
C ALA A 366 -9.09 19.49 -5.18
N ASP A 367 -8.74 20.36 -6.12
CA ASP A 367 -9.61 20.72 -7.23
C ASP A 367 -9.24 19.87 -8.44
N THR A 368 -10.19 19.06 -8.90
CA THR A 368 -10.06 18.26 -10.11
C THR A 368 -11.04 18.74 -11.16
N ASN A 369 -11.05 20.05 -11.45
CA ASN A 369 -12.03 20.69 -12.34
C ASN A 369 -13.48 20.38 -11.92
N ASN A 370 -13.79 20.58 -10.63
CA ASN A 370 -15.10 20.29 -10.05
C ASN A 370 -15.50 18.81 -10.11
N ASN A 371 -14.74 17.95 -9.44
CA ASN A 371 -14.97 16.51 -9.26
C ASN A 371 -14.70 15.61 -10.49
N ASP A 372 -13.95 16.04 -11.50
CA ASP A 372 -13.48 15.10 -12.53
C ASP A 372 -12.57 14.04 -11.90
N LEU A 373 -12.58 12.83 -12.45
CA LEU A 373 -11.74 11.74 -12.00
C LEU A 373 -10.36 11.86 -12.64
N VAL A 374 -9.33 12.07 -11.83
CA VAL A 374 -7.94 12.18 -12.29
C VAL A 374 -7.05 11.12 -11.64
N ILE A 375 -5.96 10.76 -12.32
CA ILE A 375 -4.90 9.96 -11.72
C ILE A 375 -3.96 10.93 -10.99
N ASN A 376 -3.93 10.85 -9.65
CA ASN A 376 -3.04 11.69 -8.83
C ASN A 376 -1.73 10.98 -8.48
N GLU A 377 -1.72 9.64 -8.44
CA GLU A 377 -0.50 8.86 -8.26
C GLU A 377 -0.49 7.65 -9.19
N LEU A 378 0.66 7.47 -9.85
CA LEU A 378 0.99 6.26 -10.61
C LEU A 378 2.47 6.02 -10.40
N SER A 379 2.78 5.28 -9.34
CA SER A 379 4.15 5.06 -8.88
C SER A 379 4.38 3.57 -8.58
N TYR A 380 5.56 3.07 -8.94
CA TYR A 380 6.01 1.72 -8.65
C TYR A 380 7.24 1.77 -7.74
N ARG A 381 7.13 1.13 -6.59
CA ARG A 381 8.15 1.06 -5.55
C ARG A 381 8.66 -0.37 -5.47
N PHE A 382 9.96 -0.59 -5.57
CA PHE A 382 10.53 -1.93 -5.51
C PHE A 382 11.87 -1.91 -4.76
N PRO A 383 12.10 -2.89 -3.87
CA PRO A 383 13.39 -3.06 -3.23
C PRO A 383 14.39 -3.70 -4.19
N VAL A 384 15.61 -3.19 -4.19
CA VAL A 384 16.78 -3.80 -4.86
C VAL A 384 17.59 -4.63 -3.87
N SER A 385 17.52 -4.28 -2.58
CA SER A 385 18.08 -5.05 -1.46
C SER A 385 17.22 -4.81 -0.20
N ASP A 386 17.58 -5.42 0.92
CA ASP A 386 16.88 -5.20 2.19
C ASP A 386 17.08 -3.76 2.74
N GLN A 387 18.05 -3.01 2.23
CA GLN A 387 18.35 -1.63 2.67
C GLN A 387 18.08 -0.56 1.60
N ILE A 388 17.84 -0.93 0.34
CA ILE A 388 17.73 0.01 -0.78
C ILE A 388 16.47 -0.28 -1.57
N GLY A 389 15.60 0.74 -1.68
CA GLY A 389 14.44 0.74 -2.56
C GLY A 389 14.46 1.89 -3.55
N PHE A 390 13.77 1.68 -4.67
CA PHE A 390 13.56 2.69 -5.69
C PHE A 390 12.07 2.96 -5.87
N VAL A 391 11.75 4.19 -6.27
CA VAL A 391 10.43 4.60 -6.74
C VAL A 391 10.56 5.18 -8.14
N VAL A 392 9.67 4.79 -9.05
CA VAL A 392 9.56 5.38 -10.38
C VAL A 392 8.09 5.58 -10.70
N GLY A 393 7.74 6.70 -11.32
CA GLY A 393 6.34 6.98 -11.60
C GLY A 393 6.15 8.22 -12.47
N THR A 394 5.02 8.27 -13.15
CA THR A 394 4.63 9.43 -13.98
C THR A 394 3.76 10.41 -13.22
N ALA A 395 3.25 10.03 -12.04
CA ALA A 395 2.43 10.86 -11.16
C ALA A 395 2.69 10.49 -9.68
N GLY A 396 2.60 11.47 -8.78
CA GLY A 396 2.79 11.30 -7.34
C GLY A 396 4.25 11.13 -6.86
N VAL A 397 5.25 11.21 -7.75
CA VAL A 397 6.67 11.12 -7.37
C VAL A 397 7.25 12.52 -7.24
N ASN A 398 7.30 13.03 -6.02
CA ASN A 398 7.82 14.36 -5.67
C ASN A 398 8.52 14.31 -4.29
N PRO A 399 9.24 15.37 -3.87
CA PRO A 399 9.97 15.34 -2.60
C PRO A 399 9.05 15.10 -1.39
N VAL A 400 7.83 15.64 -1.39
CA VAL A 400 6.83 15.45 -0.32
C VAL A 400 6.46 13.96 -0.15
N ASN A 401 6.26 13.23 -1.24
CA ASN A 401 5.81 11.83 -1.19
C ASN A 401 6.96 10.80 -1.12
N THR A 402 8.18 11.22 -1.48
CA THR A 402 9.37 10.34 -1.56
C THR A 402 10.23 10.44 -0.32
N PHE A 403 10.36 11.64 0.26
CA PHE A 403 11.16 11.83 1.46
C PHE A 403 10.37 11.42 2.71
N ARG A 404 11.07 10.75 3.63
CA ARG A 404 10.48 10.29 4.90
C ARG A 404 9.98 11.50 5.71
N GLY A 405 8.73 11.41 6.16
CA GLY A 405 8.10 12.42 7.02
C GLY A 405 8.65 12.38 8.44
N ILE A 406 8.87 13.55 9.02
CA ILE A 406 9.46 13.70 10.38
C ILE A 406 8.54 14.53 11.29
N ASN A 407 7.70 15.38 10.71
CA ASN A 407 6.76 16.20 11.44
C ASN A 407 5.47 15.39 11.71
N PRO A 408 5.05 15.22 12.99
CA PRO A 408 3.81 14.52 13.33
C PRO A 408 2.52 15.24 12.89
N LEU A 409 2.63 16.49 12.43
CA LEU A 409 1.51 17.30 11.94
C LEU A 409 1.30 17.16 10.40
N GLU A 410 2.01 16.24 9.76
CA GLU A 410 1.94 15.99 8.32
C GLU A 410 0.67 15.23 7.89
N GLY A 411 0.26 15.44 6.64
CA GLY A 411 -0.80 14.65 5.97
C GLY A 411 -2.12 15.39 5.77
N ALA A 412 -2.67 15.28 4.56
CA ALA A 412 -3.91 15.94 4.16
C ALA A 412 -5.13 15.51 4.97
N GLY A 413 -5.23 14.23 5.36
CA GLY A 413 -6.35 13.69 6.15
C GLY A 413 -6.12 13.68 7.66
N GLU A 414 -4.86 13.66 8.09
CA GLU A 414 -4.46 13.27 9.45
C GLU A 414 -3.66 14.34 10.21
N GLY A 415 -3.10 15.30 9.50
CA GLY A 415 -2.24 16.33 10.06
C GLY A 415 -2.97 17.64 10.33
N ALA A 416 -2.20 18.73 10.31
CA ALA A 416 -2.67 20.10 10.40
C ALA A 416 -3.66 20.45 9.28
N ILE A 417 -4.38 21.56 9.45
CA ILE A 417 -5.37 22.01 8.46
C ILE A 417 -4.75 22.93 7.41
N SER A 418 -3.73 23.73 7.75
CA SER A 418 -3.06 24.57 6.75
C SER A 418 -2.03 23.78 5.95
N LEU A 419 -1.77 24.24 4.72
CA LEU A 419 -0.69 23.71 3.89
C LEU A 419 0.69 24.01 4.51
N PHE A 420 0.83 25.20 5.12
CA PHE A 420 2.07 25.65 5.76
C PHE A 420 2.54 24.70 6.87
N ALA A 421 1.61 24.22 7.70
CA ALA A 421 1.94 23.48 8.91
C ALA A 421 2.39 22.04 8.66
N GLN A 422 2.10 21.47 7.49
CA GLN A 422 2.40 20.07 7.20
C GLN A 422 3.90 19.84 7.07
N ARG A 423 4.57 20.53 6.16
CA ARG A 423 6.00 20.33 5.90
C ARG A 423 6.69 21.66 5.62
N ASN A 424 8.02 21.64 5.71
CA ASN A 424 8.84 22.74 5.23
C ASN A 424 8.51 23.03 3.74
N PRO A 425 8.03 24.24 3.40
CA PRO A 425 7.59 24.59 2.05
C PRO A 425 8.62 24.37 0.94
N ILE A 426 9.91 24.31 1.26
CA ILE A 426 10.93 24.04 0.23
C ILE A 426 10.83 22.64 -0.38
N LEU A 427 10.17 21.70 0.31
CA LEU A 427 9.89 20.36 -0.23
C LEU A 427 8.80 20.37 -1.31
N ALA A 428 7.99 21.42 -1.38
CA ALA A 428 6.94 21.57 -2.39
C ALA A 428 7.43 22.30 -3.65
N ILE A 429 8.65 22.83 -3.68
CA ILE A 429 9.21 23.54 -4.85
C ILE A 429 9.14 22.65 -6.09
N GLY A 430 8.87 23.28 -7.24
CA GLY A 430 9.02 22.65 -8.55
C GLY A 430 7.75 22.07 -9.16
N ASN A 431 6.59 22.13 -8.49
CA ASN A 431 5.29 21.59 -8.99
C ASN A 431 5.41 20.17 -9.58
N SER A 432 6.36 19.37 -9.08
CA SER A 432 6.79 18.17 -9.76
C SER A 432 5.77 17.04 -9.61
N THR A 433 5.48 16.30 -10.67
CA THR A 433 4.46 15.25 -10.67
C THR A 433 5.03 13.85 -10.82
N GLY A 434 6.12 13.67 -11.57
CA GLY A 434 6.66 12.33 -11.82
C GLY A 434 8.16 12.31 -12.09
N GLY A 435 8.78 11.17 -11.79
CA GLY A 435 10.21 10.98 -11.89
C GLY A 435 10.68 9.70 -11.22
N VAL A 436 11.90 9.74 -10.67
CA VAL A 436 12.56 8.60 -10.02
C VAL A 436 13.15 9.03 -8.68
N GLY A 437 13.11 8.15 -7.70
CA GLY A 437 13.75 8.36 -6.41
C GLY A 437 14.30 7.06 -5.84
N PHE A 438 15.08 7.18 -4.78
CA PHE A 438 15.59 6.06 -4.01
C PHE A 438 15.48 6.36 -2.51
N ASP A 439 15.38 5.30 -1.73
CA ASP A 439 15.50 5.33 -0.27
C ASP A 439 16.54 4.29 0.14
N TRP A 440 17.63 4.76 0.77
CA TRP A 440 18.70 3.93 1.27
C TRP A 440 18.80 4.03 2.79
N GLN A 441 18.46 2.95 3.47
CA GLN A 441 18.64 2.80 4.90
C GLN A 441 20.09 2.36 5.19
N ILE A 442 20.98 3.34 5.37
CA ILE A 442 22.40 3.13 5.67
C ILE A 442 22.58 2.38 7.00
N SER A 443 21.74 2.67 7.99
CA SER A 443 21.66 1.96 9.27
C SER A 443 20.28 2.16 9.90
N ASP A 444 20.02 1.54 11.04
CA ASP A 444 18.75 1.69 11.78
C ASP A 444 18.44 3.14 12.19
N ARG A 445 19.45 4.02 12.20
CA ARG A 445 19.32 5.44 12.63
C ARG A 445 19.67 6.45 11.54
N ILE A 446 20.07 6.00 10.35
CA ILE A 446 20.53 6.87 9.26
C ILE A 446 19.93 6.38 7.96
N SER A 447 19.24 7.26 7.24
CA SER A 447 18.74 6.99 5.89
C SER A 447 19.00 8.16 4.96
N LEU A 448 19.28 7.86 3.70
CA LEU A 448 19.50 8.80 2.63
C LEU A 448 18.44 8.56 1.55
N GLN A 449 17.61 9.56 1.29
CA GLN A 449 16.69 9.59 0.17
C GLN A 449 17.21 10.51 -0.91
N GLY A 450 16.93 10.18 -2.17
CA GLY A 450 17.20 11.05 -3.31
C GLY A 450 16.07 11.01 -4.31
N ILE A 451 15.89 12.11 -5.05
CA ILE A 451 14.83 12.24 -6.04
C ILE A 451 15.27 13.09 -7.23
N TYR A 452 14.74 12.74 -8.39
CA TYR A 452 14.60 13.59 -9.56
C TYR A 452 13.13 13.55 -9.99
N SER A 453 12.50 14.71 -10.19
CA SER A 453 11.11 14.80 -10.63
C SER A 453 10.88 15.99 -11.55
N ALA A 454 10.02 15.82 -12.56
CA ALA A 454 9.64 16.85 -13.52
C ALA A 454 8.18 17.25 -13.32
N GLU A 455 7.84 18.50 -13.68
CA GLU A 455 6.45 18.99 -13.64
C GLU A 455 5.57 18.23 -14.64
N ILE A 456 6.07 18.01 -15.86
CA ILE A 456 5.29 17.40 -16.94
C ILE A 456 6.08 16.26 -17.63
N PRO A 457 6.25 15.10 -16.97
CA PRO A 457 7.04 13.98 -17.50
C PRO A 457 6.40 13.29 -18.73
N SER A 458 5.14 13.60 -19.06
CA SER A 458 4.33 12.94 -20.09
C SER A 458 4.50 13.47 -21.52
N PHE A 459 5.36 14.48 -21.74
CA PHE A 459 5.60 15.08 -23.06
C PHE A 459 7.03 14.80 -23.57
N PRO A 460 7.33 13.57 -24.05
CA PRO A 460 8.67 13.18 -24.49
C PRO A 460 9.16 13.89 -25.76
N ASN A 461 8.26 14.52 -26.54
CA ASN A 461 8.57 15.15 -27.82
C ASN A 461 8.84 16.67 -27.72
N ASP A 462 8.68 17.27 -26.54
CA ASP A 462 9.02 18.68 -26.32
C ASP A 462 10.13 18.77 -25.28
N THR A 463 11.36 18.94 -25.77
CA THR A 463 12.53 19.09 -24.91
C THR A 463 12.43 20.31 -23.99
N ASN A 464 11.55 21.28 -24.26
CA ASN A 464 11.37 22.45 -23.40
C ASN A 464 10.36 22.21 -22.26
N LEU A 465 9.67 21.06 -22.22
CA LEU A 465 8.65 20.73 -21.21
C LEU A 465 8.95 19.46 -20.42
N GLY A 466 9.68 18.50 -21.01
CA GLY A 466 9.81 17.11 -20.53
C GLY A 466 10.83 16.80 -19.42
N GLY A 467 11.41 17.79 -18.72
CA GLY A 467 12.34 17.57 -17.61
C GLY A 467 13.83 17.56 -18.01
N ILE A 468 14.52 16.41 -18.03
CA ILE A 468 16.00 16.29 -17.95
C ILE A 468 16.74 17.05 -19.07
N PHE A 469 16.03 17.40 -20.15
CA PHE A 469 16.56 18.14 -21.31
C PHE A 469 15.91 19.53 -21.52
N GLY A 470 15.03 19.96 -20.60
CA GLY A 470 14.39 21.28 -20.51
C GLY A 470 13.01 21.26 -19.84
N GLY A 471 12.48 22.43 -19.47
CA GLY A 471 11.25 22.56 -18.67
C GLY A 471 11.50 22.52 -17.16
N ARG A 472 10.43 22.59 -16.36
CA ARG A 472 10.57 22.62 -14.89
C ARG A 472 10.90 21.24 -14.33
N TYR A 473 11.96 21.16 -13.53
CA TYR A 473 12.32 19.94 -12.79
C TYR A 473 12.96 20.27 -11.44
N ILE A 474 12.92 19.29 -10.55
CA ILE A 474 13.56 19.32 -9.24
C ILE A 474 14.39 18.05 -9.04
N THR A 475 15.55 18.21 -8.43
CA THR A 475 16.33 17.10 -7.89
C THR A 475 16.74 17.43 -6.47
N GLY A 476 16.85 16.43 -5.61
CA GLY A 476 17.24 16.68 -4.23
C GLY A 476 17.59 15.42 -3.48
N ALA A 477 18.10 15.62 -2.28
CA ALA A 477 18.39 14.57 -1.33
C ALA A 477 17.94 14.97 0.07
N GLN A 478 17.50 13.98 0.84
CA GLN A 478 17.21 14.11 2.26
C GLN A 478 18.05 13.13 3.04
N LEU A 479 18.77 13.62 4.04
CA LEU A 479 19.43 12.82 5.07
C LEU A 479 18.56 12.84 6.32
N THR A 480 18.00 11.69 6.68
CA THR A 480 17.25 11.51 7.93
C THR A 480 18.11 10.78 8.96
N LEU A 481 18.19 11.37 10.15
CA LEU A 481 18.98 10.93 11.28
C LEU A 481 18.04 10.77 12.49
N ALA A 482 18.24 9.69 13.25
CA ALA A 482 17.61 9.49 14.56
C ALA A 482 18.70 9.38 15.65
N PRO A 483 19.33 10.50 16.07
CA PRO A 483 20.47 10.47 16.99
C PRO A 483 20.16 9.79 18.33
N THR A 484 18.91 9.84 18.76
CA THR A 484 18.38 9.15 19.95
C THR A 484 17.01 8.55 19.62
N ASP A 485 16.43 7.76 20.51
CA ASP A 485 15.09 7.17 20.30
C ASP A 485 13.95 8.20 20.33
N ASN A 486 14.25 9.43 20.75
CA ASN A 486 13.28 10.50 20.96
C ASN A 486 13.53 11.73 20.06
N ILE A 487 14.58 11.73 19.24
CA ILE A 487 14.93 12.87 18.39
C ILE A 487 15.09 12.38 16.96
N ASP A 488 14.33 12.98 16.06
CA ASP A 488 14.35 12.75 14.63
C ASP A 488 14.76 14.05 13.92
N VAL A 489 15.72 13.98 13.00
CA VAL A 489 16.25 15.13 12.26
C VAL A 489 16.30 14.81 10.78
N GLY A 490 15.79 15.70 9.93
CA GLY A 490 15.91 15.64 8.48
C GLY A 490 16.66 16.86 8.00
N ILE A 491 17.65 16.64 7.12
CA ILE A 491 18.36 17.69 6.41
C ILE A 491 18.11 17.46 4.94
N HIS A 492 17.65 18.48 4.23
CA HIS A 492 17.25 18.37 2.83
C HIS A 492 17.90 19.46 1.99
N TYR A 493 18.37 19.05 0.81
CA TYR A 493 18.88 19.93 -0.23
C TYR A 493 18.13 19.63 -1.52
N LEU A 494 17.62 20.67 -2.18
CA LEU A 494 16.94 20.59 -3.45
C LEU A 494 17.52 21.60 -4.43
N PHE A 495 17.61 21.20 -5.68
CA PHE A 495 17.90 22.03 -6.82
C PHE A 495 16.69 22.01 -7.76
N SER A 496 16.16 23.17 -8.10
CA SER A 496 15.04 23.31 -9.03
C SER A 496 15.43 24.19 -10.20
N HIS A 497 15.09 23.77 -11.41
CA HIS A 497 15.11 24.63 -12.59
C HIS A 497 13.66 24.99 -12.92
N SER A 498 13.37 26.28 -13.05
CA SER A 498 12.03 26.80 -13.36
C SER A 498 12.09 27.76 -14.54
N PRO A 499 11.26 27.60 -15.58
CA PRO A 499 11.34 28.41 -16.81
C PRO A 499 10.64 29.77 -16.73
N ASP A 500 9.92 30.08 -15.65
CA ASP A 500 8.90 31.15 -15.62
C ASP A 500 8.94 32.07 -14.38
N GLY A 501 10.02 32.05 -13.59
CA GLY A 501 10.16 32.90 -12.40
C GLY A 501 9.29 32.50 -11.20
N LEU A 502 8.61 31.35 -11.24
CA LEU A 502 7.86 30.80 -10.12
C LEU A 502 8.63 29.66 -9.44
N LEU A 503 8.60 29.61 -8.11
CA LEU A 503 9.14 28.50 -7.31
C LEU A 503 8.25 27.26 -7.35
N GLY A 504 6.93 27.45 -7.45
CA GLY A 504 5.97 26.34 -7.39
C GLY A 504 5.85 25.67 -6.02
N ASN A 505 6.21 26.36 -4.93
CA ASN A 505 6.05 25.87 -3.56
C ASN A 505 4.62 26.02 -3.00
N GLY A 506 3.77 26.79 -3.69
CA GLY A 506 2.35 26.89 -3.40
C GLY A 506 1.95 27.76 -2.20
N ILE A 507 2.90 28.33 -1.45
CA ILE A 507 2.63 29.16 -0.27
C ILE A 507 3.70 30.23 -0.03
N GLY A 508 3.29 31.41 0.47
CA GLY A 508 4.17 32.56 0.66
C GLY A 508 4.63 33.17 -0.67
N ASP A 509 5.78 33.85 -0.64
CA ASP A 509 6.43 34.38 -1.84
C ASP A 509 6.87 33.23 -2.76
N ALA A 510 5.97 32.87 -3.69
CA ALA A 510 6.20 31.85 -4.71
C ALA A 510 6.69 32.44 -6.04
N GLN A 511 6.53 33.75 -6.24
CA GLN A 511 6.93 34.48 -7.43
C GLN A 511 8.21 35.26 -7.15
N LEU A 512 9.26 35.00 -7.93
CA LEU A 512 10.60 35.55 -7.69
C LEU A 512 10.83 36.91 -8.38
N ILE A 513 10.01 37.23 -9.38
CA ILE A 513 10.20 38.37 -10.27
C ILE A 513 8.93 39.21 -10.38
N SER A 514 9.05 40.50 -10.68
CA SER A 514 7.90 41.40 -10.87
C SER A 514 6.89 40.83 -11.88
N PRO A 515 5.57 40.91 -11.60
CA PRO A 515 4.54 40.46 -12.55
C PRO A 515 4.52 41.26 -13.86
N PHE A 516 5.21 42.42 -13.90
CA PHE A 516 5.34 43.25 -15.09
C PHE A 516 6.62 42.98 -15.89
N ALA A 517 7.53 42.15 -15.36
CA ALA A 517 8.78 41.80 -16.02
C ALA A 517 8.57 40.64 -17.01
N PRO A 518 9.40 40.53 -18.07
CA PRO A 518 9.41 39.35 -18.92
C PRO A 518 9.72 38.08 -18.13
N SER A 519 9.04 36.99 -18.50
CA SER A 519 9.30 35.65 -17.96
C SER A 519 10.79 35.30 -18.06
N THR A 520 11.37 34.86 -16.94
CA THR A 520 12.80 34.58 -16.81
C THR A 520 12.98 33.24 -16.12
N ALA A 521 13.85 32.39 -16.66
CA ALA A 521 14.18 31.11 -16.04
C ALA A 521 15.11 31.30 -14.83
N PHE A 522 14.91 30.50 -13.79
CA PHE A 522 15.70 30.48 -12.56
C PHE A 522 16.22 29.08 -12.24
N ASN A 523 17.42 29.04 -11.66
CA ASN A 523 17.99 27.91 -10.97
C ASN A 523 17.94 28.19 -9.47
N THR A 524 17.21 27.39 -8.71
CA THR A 524 17.00 27.57 -7.29
C THR A 524 17.70 26.47 -6.50
N HIS A 525 18.57 26.86 -5.59
CA HIS A 525 19.15 26.01 -4.55
C HIS A 525 18.36 26.21 -3.25
N ALA A 526 17.78 25.14 -2.71
CA ALA A 526 17.02 25.16 -1.47
C ALA A 526 17.67 24.24 -0.44
N VAL A 527 17.94 24.77 0.76
CA VAL A 527 18.50 24.03 1.90
C VAL A 527 17.54 24.17 3.05
N GLY A 528 17.28 23.08 3.76
CA GLY A 528 16.54 23.18 5.01
C GLY A 528 16.73 21.99 5.92
N ALA A 529 16.13 22.12 7.09
CA ALA A 529 16.12 21.07 8.08
C ALA A 529 14.79 21.03 8.82
N THR A 530 14.47 19.86 9.35
CA THR A 530 13.34 19.59 10.24
C THR A 530 13.87 18.80 11.42
N ALA A 531 13.50 19.17 12.64
CA ALA A 531 13.85 18.46 13.85
C ALA A 531 12.60 18.27 14.72
N THR A 532 12.39 17.05 15.20
CA THR A 532 11.30 16.70 16.11
C THR A 532 11.89 16.05 17.36
N TRP A 533 11.44 16.49 18.53
CA TRP A 533 11.82 15.96 19.83
C TRP A 533 10.58 15.48 20.60
N ARG A 534 10.52 14.17 20.82
CA ARG A 534 9.54 13.50 21.65
C ARG A 534 9.95 13.60 23.12
N ILE A 535 9.45 14.63 23.81
CA ILE A 535 9.71 14.84 25.24
C ILE A 535 9.11 13.69 26.05
N ASN A 536 7.88 13.29 25.72
CA ASN A 536 7.19 12.15 26.30
C ASN A 536 6.13 11.62 25.29
N PRO A 537 5.44 10.49 25.56
CA PRO A 537 4.45 9.92 24.65
C PRO A 537 3.26 10.83 24.30
N ASN A 538 3.04 11.91 25.04
CA ASN A 538 1.92 12.85 24.91
C ASN A 538 2.34 14.26 24.48
N LEU A 539 3.65 14.52 24.32
CA LEU A 539 4.18 15.82 23.95
C LEU A 539 5.40 15.68 23.04
N GLN A 540 5.28 16.24 21.84
CA GLN A 540 6.38 16.39 20.89
C GLN A 540 6.54 17.88 20.56
N LEU A 541 7.78 18.36 20.55
CA LEU A 541 8.12 19.67 20.05
C LEU A 541 8.89 19.50 18.75
N GLY A 542 8.75 20.42 17.82
CA GLY A 542 9.58 20.41 16.64
C GLY A 542 9.70 21.77 16.00
N ALA A 543 10.62 21.83 15.05
CA ALA A 543 10.89 23.02 14.27
C ALA A 543 11.38 22.61 12.88
N TRP A 544 11.14 23.47 11.91
CA TRP A 544 11.76 23.37 10.60
C TRP A 544 12.11 24.75 10.07
N GLY A 545 13.10 24.79 9.18
CA GLY A 545 13.59 26.02 8.57
C GLY A 545 14.11 25.75 7.17
N GLY A 546 13.90 26.70 6.27
CA GLY A 546 14.33 26.65 4.88
C GLY A 546 14.95 27.96 4.46
N TRP A 547 15.96 27.86 3.60
CA TRP A 547 16.57 28.97 2.89
C TRP A 547 16.69 28.58 1.42
N THR A 548 16.36 29.50 0.53
CA THR A 548 16.48 29.30 -0.92
C THR A 548 17.28 30.42 -1.55
N HIS A 549 18.17 30.10 -2.48
CA HIS A 549 18.91 31.04 -3.32
C HIS A 549 18.58 30.75 -4.78
N SER A 550 18.06 31.75 -5.49
CA SER A 550 17.59 31.60 -6.87
C SER A 550 18.37 32.52 -7.80
N ASP A 551 19.06 31.92 -8.77
CA ASP A 551 19.86 32.59 -9.78
C ASP A 551 19.11 32.58 -11.13
N PRO A 552 18.86 33.74 -11.76
CA PRO A 552 18.29 33.77 -13.09
C PRO A 552 19.31 33.34 -14.16
N VAL A 553 18.85 32.66 -15.21
CA VAL A 553 19.74 32.07 -16.24
C VAL A 553 20.31 33.11 -17.21
N ASN A 554 19.54 34.14 -17.55
CA ASN A 554 19.90 35.17 -18.55
C ASN A 554 19.75 36.61 -18.01
N LEU A 555 19.84 36.76 -16.70
CA LEU A 555 19.76 38.04 -16.01
C LEU A 555 20.85 38.07 -14.94
N SER A 556 21.28 39.24 -14.51
CA SER A 556 22.20 39.36 -13.38
C SER A 556 21.43 39.42 -12.05
N GLY A 557 22.10 39.12 -10.94
CA GLY A 557 21.52 39.20 -9.59
C GLY A 557 20.98 37.86 -9.12
N SER A 558 20.34 37.86 -7.96
CA SER A 558 19.78 36.67 -7.31
C SER A 558 18.62 37.05 -6.40
N VAL A 559 17.79 36.06 -6.05
CA VAL A 559 16.67 36.19 -5.11
C VAL A 559 16.81 35.17 -4.00
N GLU A 560 16.78 35.63 -2.75
CA GLU A 560 16.88 34.80 -1.57
C GLU A 560 15.56 34.79 -0.79
N THR A 561 15.12 33.60 -0.36
CA THR A 561 13.94 33.45 0.48
C THR A 561 14.24 32.68 1.76
N THR A 562 13.49 32.98 2.82
CA THR A 562 13.57 32.25 4.09
C THR A 562 12.18 31.86 4.58
N ASN A 563 12.11 30.73 5.27
CA ASN A 563 10.91 30.27 5.95
C ASN A 563 11.28 29.46 7.19
N TRP A 564 10.40 29.44 8.18
CA TRP A 564 10.61 28.63 9.38
C TRP A 564 9.30 28.43 10.13
N ALA A 565 9.21 27.37 10.93
CA ALA A 565 8.15 27.23 11.92
C ALA A 565 8.65 26.44 13.13
N VAL A 566 7.95 26.64 14.23
CA VAL A 566 8.04 25.85 15.46
C VAL A 566 6.65 25.32 15.79
N PHE A 567 6.58 24.13 16.37
CA PHE A 567 5.31 23.51 16.70
C PHE A 567 5.38 22.67 17.97
N ALA A 568 4.21 22.50 18.57
CA ALA A 568 3.95 21.56 19.63
C ALA A 568 2.81 20.63 19.19
N ALA A 569 3.07 19.33 19.24
CA ALA A 569 2.10 18.29 19.00
C ALA A 569 1.76 17.57 20.31
N PHE A 570 0.48 17.30 20.51
CA PHE A 570 -0.05 16.65 21.70
C PHE A 570 -0.75 15.34 21.32
N PRO A 571 -0.01 14.24 21.11
CA PRO A 571 -0.60 12.93 20.89
C PRO A 571 -1.44 12.48 22.08
N ASN A 572 -2.58 11.85 21.79
CA ASN A 572 -3.55 11.36 22.76
C ASN A 572 -4.12 12.47 23.68
N LEU A 573 -4.23 13.70 23.17
CA LEU A 573 -4.83 14.81 23.92
C LEU A 573 -6.32 14.53 24.16
N GLY A 574 -6.73 14.46 25.43
CA GLY A 574 -8.09 14.12 25.85
C GLY A 574 -8.38 12.61 25.81
N CYS A 575 -8.22 11.97 24.65
CA CYS A 575 -8.44 10.54 24.46
C CYS A 575 -7.31 9.89 23.62
N PRO A 576 -7.05 8.57 23.80
CA PRO A 576 -6.16 7.83 22.92
C PRO A 576 -6.55 7.95 21.43
N GLY A 577 -5.56 8.16 20.55
CA GLY A 577 -5.76 8.35 19.10
C GLY A 577 -5.94 9.81 18.66
N ASN A 578 -6.38 10.70 19.56
CA ASN A 578 -6.53 12.13 19.24
C ASN A 578 -5.17 12.82 19.07
N LEU A 579 -5.16 13.94 18.35
CA LEU A 579 -3.96 14.77 18.17
C LEU A 579 -4.34 16.25 18.28
N GLY A 580 -3.74 16.96 19.23
CA GLY A 580 -3.77 18.43 19.24
C GLY A 580 -2.48 18.98 18.63
N GLY A 581 -2.56 20.12 17.95
CA GLY A 581 -1.38 20.80 17.41
C GLY A 581 -1.47 22.31 17.56
N ILE A 582 -0.34 22.94 17.88
CA ILE A 582 -0.13 24.39 17.83
C ILE A 582 1.12 24.64 17.00
N LEU A 583 1.04 25.55 16.05
CA LEU A 583 2.17 25.91 15.18
C LEU A 583 2.29 27.42 15.05
N PHE A 584 3.54 27.90 14.99
CA PHE A 584 3.88 29.29 14.79
C PHE A 584 5.07 29.40 13.83
N GLY A 585 5.00 30.25 12.81
CA GLY A 585 6.09 30.37 11.86
C GLY A 585 5.94 31.49 10.84
N GLN A 586 6.94 31.61 9.97
CA GLN A 586 6.98 32.53 8.84
C GLN A 586 6.90 31.74 7.52
N PRO A 587 5.85 31.98 6.71
CA PRO A 587 5.82 31.55 5.31
C PRO A 587 7.05 32.02 4.51
N PRO A 588 7.34 31.39 3.36
CA PRO A 588 8.43 31.83 2.48
C PRO A 588 8.37 33.33 2.19
N LYS A 589 9.43 34.04 2.58
CA LYS A 589 9.60 35.49 2.42
C LYS A 589 10.85 35.78 1.62
N ILE A 590 10.76 36.61 0.59
CA ILE A 590 11.94 37.15 -0.09
C ILE A 590 12.67 38.13 0.85
N THR A 591 13.87 37.75 1.29
CA THR A 591 14.70 38.55 2.20
C THR A 591 15.70 39.42 1.48
N SER A 592 16.06 39.06 0.25
CA SER A 592 16.98 39.82 -0.59
C SER A 592 16.68 39.54 -2.06
N SER A 593 16.65 40.58 -2.88
CA SER A 593 16.56 40.48 -4.33
C SER A 593 17.51 41.52 -4.92
N THR A 594 18.43 41.07 -5.77
CA THR A 594 19.46 41.90 -6.40
C THR A 594 19.32 41.95 -7.92
N LEU A 595 18.13 41.62 -8.42
CA LEU A 595 17.82 41.69 -9.84
C LEU A 595 17.92 43.14 -10.34
N PRO A 596 18.04 43.39 -11.65
CA PRO A 596 18.04 44.74 -12.20
C PRO A 596 16.72 45.46 -11.92
N GLU A 597 16.76 46.79 -11.95
CA GLU A 597 15.56 47.61 -11.77
C GLU A 597 14.44 47.20 -12.76
N GLY A 598 13.21 47.16 -12.26
CA GLY A 598 12.02 46.69 -12.98
C GLY A 598 11.77 45.19 -12.86
N TYR A 599 12.75 44.39 -12.41
CA TYR A 599 12.61 42.93 -12.28
C TYR A 599 12.33 42.46 -10.86
N ASN A 600 12.75 43.20 -9.83
CA ASN A 600 12.55 42.76 -8.44
C ASN A 600 11.05 42.67 -8.12
N PHE A 601 10.63 41.53 -7.57
CA PHE A 601 9.29 41.38 -7.01
C PHE A 601 9.14 42.22 -5.73
N PRO A 602 10.08 42.22 -4.77
CA PRO A 602 10.08 43.28 -3.76
C PRO A 602 10.12 44.65 -4.44
N ASN A 603 9.34 45.61 -3.93
CA ASN A 603 9.29 46.99 -4.41
C ASN A 603 8.88 47.11 -5.89
N PHE A 604 8.20 46.12 -6.49
CA PHE A 604 7.77 46.19 -7.89
C PHE A 604 6.87 47.40 -8.17
N SER A 605 6.14 47.87 -7.15
CA SER A 605 5.29 49.06 -7.20
C SER A 605 6.08 50.37 -7.25
N ASP A 606 7.34 50.34 -6.79
CA ASP A 606 8.29 51.45 -6.69
C ASP A 606 9.44 51.29 -7.68
N GLY A 607 9.13 50.80 -8.88
CA GLY A 607 10.08 50.61 -9.97
C GLY A 607 10.89 49.30 -9.91
N GLY A 608 10.58 48.39 -8.99
CA GLY A 608 11.24 47.08 -8.89
C GLY A 608 12.70 47.20 -8.53
N THR A 609 13.00 48.02 -7.53
CA THR A 609 14.36 48.24 -7.00
C THR A 609 14.85 47.04 -6.21
N ALA A 610 16.17 46.88 -6.11
CA ALA A 610 16.77 45.81 -5.33
C ALA A 610 16.43 45.95 -3.84
N GLY A 611 16.13 44.83 -3.18
CA GLY A 611 15.71 44.80 -1.79
C GLY A 611 14.98 43.51 -1.43
N GLY A 612 14.67 43.35 -0.14
CA GLY A 612 13.78 42.31 0.35
C GLY A 612 12.39 42.87 0.67
N ARG A 613 11.47 42.00 1.06
CA ARG A 613 10.20 42.40 1.67
C ARG A 613 10.49 43.09 3.02
N GLU A 614 9.97 44.30 3.21
CA GLU A 614 10.16 45.06 4.46
C GLU A 614 9.44 44.36 5.63
N ASP A 615 8.15 44.07 5.45
CA ASP A 615 7.33 43.45 6.49
C ASP A 615 7.45 41.92 6.51
N THR A 616 6.92 41.30 7.55
CA THR A 616 6.99 39.85 7.76
C THR A 616 5.63 39.31 8.13
N SER A 617 5.23 38.23 7.47
CA SER A 617 4.00 37.51 7.79
C SER A 617 4.27 36.47 8.85
N VAL A 618 3.31 36.33 9.75
CA VAL A 618 3.39 35.35 10.83
C VAL A 618 2.14 34.48 10.79
N HIS A 619 2.35 33.17 10.69
CA HIS A 619 1.31 32.14 10.71
C HIS A 619 1.21 31.58 12.12
N ALA A 620 0.00 31.61 12.69
CA ALA A 620 -0.31 30.96 13.96
C ALA A 620 -1.50 30.02 13.76
N GLU A 621 -1.35 28.76 14.13
CA GLU A 621 -2.38 27.72 13.94
C GLU A 621 -2.63 26.93 15.22
N ILE A 622 -3.90 26.58 15.43
CA ILE A 622 -4.31 25.59 16.41
C ILE A 622 -5.34 24.65 15.77
N PHE A 623 -5.19 23.35 16.00
CA PHE A 623 -6.16 22.36 15.56
C PHE A 623 -6.28 21.21 16.56
N TYR A 624 -7.40 20.50 16.47
CA TYR A 624 -7.66 19.32 17.28
C TYR A 624 -8.30 18.22 16.45
N ARG A 625 -7.56 17.14 16.23
CA ARG A 625 -8.00 15.93 15.55
C ARG A 625 -8.65 14.98 16.54
N ALA A 626 -9.98 14.91 16.51
CA ALA A 626 -10.77 13.95 17.28
C ALA A 626 -11.00 12.67 16.46
N GLN A 627 -10.41 11.57 16.90
CA GLN A 627 -10.66 10.25 16.32
C GLN A 627 -11.96 9.69 16.91
N LEU A 628 -13.03 9.70 16.12
CA LEU A 628 -14.34 9.22 16.56
C LEU A 628 -14.39 7.69 16.57
N ASN A 629 -13.76 7.06 15.57
CA ASN A 629 -13.53 5.62 15.47
C ASN A 629 -12.34 5.34 14.53
N ASN A 630 -12.11 4.08 14.17
CA ASN A 630 -11.00 3.67 13.30
C ASN A 630 -11.09 4.25 11.87
N ASN A 631 -12.29 4.61 11.42
CA ASN A 631 -12.59 5.00 10.05
C ASN A 631 -12.93 6.49 9.91
N ILE A 632 -13.29 7.19 11.00
CA ILE A 632 -13.80 8.56 10.96
C ILE A 632 -13.04 9.45 11.94
N VAL A 633 -12.54 10.55 11.41
CA VAL A 633 -11.82 11.60 12.15
C VAL A 633 -12.46 12.95 11.87
N LEU A 634 -12.62 13.76 12.92
CA LEU A 634 -13.09 15.13 12.82
C LEU A 634 -12.00 16.08 13.31
N THR A 635 -11.63 17.06 12.50
CA THR A 635 -10.53 18.00 12.76
C THR A 635 -11.02 19.43 12.61
N PRO A 636 -11.57 20.06 13.68
CA PRO A 636 -11.64 21.51 13.75
C PRO A 636 -10.25 22.12 13.84
N GLY A 637 -10.07 23.25 13.17
CA GLY A 637 -8.88 24.08 13.32
C GLY A 637 -9.14 25.52 12.89
N VAL A 638 -8.26 26.41 13.37
CA VAL A 638 -8.23 27.81 12.97
C VAL A 638 -6.77 28.24 12.87
N PHE A 639 -6.47 29.06 11.87
CA PHE A 639 -5.19 29.75 11.79
C PHE A 639 -5.37 31.20 11.39
N ILE A 640 -4.40 32.00 11.81
CA ILE A 640 -4.33 33.44 11.58
C ILE A 640 -3.00 33.73 10.91
N ILE A 641 -3.06 34.53 9.85
CA ILE A 641 -1.89 35.07 9.16
C ILE A 641 -1.88 36.56 9.42
N PHE A 642 -0.91 37.00 10.20
CA PHE A 642 -0.65 38.42 10.40
C PHE A 642 0.14 38.95 9.21
N ASN A 643 -0.20 40.15 8.75
CA ASN A 643 0.45 40.86 7.64
C ASN A 643 0.57 39.97 6.38
N PRO A 644 -0.54 39.41 5.84
CA PRO A 644 -0.47 38.52 4.68
C PRO A 644 0.26 39.18 3.50
N ASP A 645 0.91 38.37 2.66
CA ASP A 645 1.80 38.79 1.57
C ASP A 645 2.97 39.67 2.01
N HIS A 646 3.43 39.51 3.25
CA HIS A 646 4.52 40.29 3.84
C HIS A 646 4.30 41.80 3.69
N ASN A 647 3.08 42.26 4.01
CA ASN A 647 2.68 43.65 4.00
C ASN A 647 1.92 43.98 5.30
N ALA A 648 2.44 44.90 6.11
CA ALA A 648 1.82 45.31 7.37
C ALA A 648 0.59 46.23 7.19
N ALA A 649 0.34 46.72 5.97
CA ALA A 649 -0.90 47.44 5.64
C ALA A 649 -2.09 46.49 5.46
N ASN A 650 -1.85 45.18 5.28
CA ASN A 650 -2.90 44.19 5.15
C ASN A 650 -3.49 43.78 6.50
N ASP A 651 -4.82 43.70 6.57
CA ASP A 651 -5.50 43.16 7.74
C ASP A 651 -5.16 41.67 7.95
N PRO A 652 -5.14 41.17 9.21
CA PRO A 652 -4.89 39.75 9.47
C PRO A 652 -5.95 38.84 8.85
N LEU A 653 -5.51 37.86 8.08
CA LEU A 653 -6.36 36.82 7.50
C LEU A 653 -6.61 35.71 8.51
N ILE A 654 -7.87 35.43 8.80
CA ILE A 654 -8.32 34.35 9.67
C ILE A 654 -8.99 33.28 8.81
N VAL A 655 -8.54 32.04 8.95
CA VAL A 655 -9.11 30.89 8.24
C VAL A 655 -9.56 29.84 9.25
N GLY A 656 -10.84 29.47 9.18
CA GLY A 656 -11.43 28.40 9.99
C GLY A 656 -11.84 27.24 9.11
N ALA A 657 -11.57 26.01 9.57
CA ALA A 657 -12.00 24.80 8.87
C ALA A 657 -12.41 23.70 9.85
N LEU A 658 -13.45 22.95 9.45
CA LEU A 658 -13.84 21.69 10.06
C LEU A 658 -13.70 20.59 9.00
N ARG A 659 -12.67 19.75 9.15
CA ARG A 659 -12.38 18.64 8.24
C ARG A 659 -12.88 17.32 8.81
N ALA A 660 -13.74 16.60 8.09
CA ALA A 660 -14.12 15.23 8.38
C ALA A 660 -13.40 14.28 7.41
N THR A 661 -12.58 13.37 7.92
CA THR A 661 -11.84 12.38 7.13
C THR A 661 -12.42 10.99 7.37
N PHE A 662 -12.83 10.33 6.30
CA PHE A 662 -13.31 8.96 6.24
C PHE A 662 -12.23 8.08 5.60
N ARG A 663 -11.95 6.91 6.19
CA ARG A 663 -10.95 5.94 5.73
C ARG A 663 -11.57 4.56 5.66
N PHE A 664 -11.35 3.82 4.57
CA PHE A 664 -11.94 2.49 4.38
C PHE A 664 -11.10 1.58 3.48
#